data_AF-A0AAV7ZXX9-F1
#
_entry.id   AF-A0AAV7ZXX9-F1
#
_cell.length_a   1.000
_cell.length_b   1.000
_cell.length_c   1.000
_cell.angle_alpha   90.00
_cell.angle_beta   90.00
_cell.angle_gamma   90.00
#
_symmetry.space_group_name_H-M   'P 1'
#
loop_
_entity.id
_entity.type
_entity.pdbx_description
1 polymer ?
#
loop_
_entity_poly.entity_id
_entity_poly.type
_entity_poly.pdbx_seq_one_letter_code
_entity_poly.pdbx_strand_id
1 'polypeptide(L)'
;MDFDNVEIELDYQPIVLIDNSGSTGTRMQNNKNILQNEIEKISEKLTELGVEEVRLMFWDHKFTNFGTYPVSDLLKIKVASASSLKRERQINKNVIGPQGATYLDCVLEHLPKGWYQDKKVSDLYIVTDGELSGKIRRTSELLKELIEEFGIRIFIMTVESNGTNYSEGNISSGRAIYRMIRENGLMKNVKEFVSFNNYHKDIPFINFMNPDLPRGYIPFRKENFKLEKLPAFIGHIQKIIQSTKDNIDMIKLAHELSISIYNINKHKAEHLQFGTIEIFCRLFEGSKQYGEIREMFLKEIKNHMSGKSSTFTDYKRNREKVFEKAQMSLFESVKDTLKGKNKRSFVSFPARVGENDENKVIITFKPEEVKEPIKFYEKTFKMGGAKYQDYVIPVFPIDIFMDGGFGDQCMRQWIRMNYCKKYGFKIASDYILYYFLVDAVKVILSENINEETKNAYKTLMRIMLDRKKYGLDITEFSYLQNNNHPSSSNGNTKKITYLLNNAAKSEKINVKPYTLWYCISKIVGLEKSQLQFCTQDLFADGSNIVEKVKVQESEQKEIGKENKEENENKKENENKEDEEKKKEKVNENVNENEKENEEEKTKVVEVEEKSKDNIYKIIQSNYQQYNEINLIKNIQYEYVCYITLDDTSKTGGYTIPRHHITDTMVCRPNYVLSEEGLQSYQGRDFLCPICYTRIEKNSLIKIKSQKERLKDLETKENKIQIVNEPKYKKDSHEILKITTTDNDYELKLLDECNLKTLSYEFDKPVINDPLGNHRPLVFTQEEFNKSVYKRFPFLNGLNYDGICLAGGFCRSIILKSQMKDLDFFFYGENEDHYKNFLRFYKELIENIKEHESKNNNNISFLLMYKPQFNVFEMVGIVDPNNFISEEYSLDNFSNYKFTSLRRYNKFVYIDPTNKKVYRKKLSSRYKEREIEEDIEKFTKEGIEPWNNKIESKSTGNYFEDRDITGLRIKYRIQFILVKFNGIGDIFDSFDMHPSKVAFDGEHTYLTPDSEMAYRYMMNVIDEKRYSDLFDTRLNKYLCYGFSIVMPHLNIDLIKRYFNNRRYSNVVEMKINKFKFSVSDIDGNNIIINHNSNIKEKLDYIKELQENAKKEDITLYKSSMYCSLVSLLRYVKINKIPYLFCKDIKLPKENTEMIFKEEQIKITFQDKLNSRIHDFNWYGEYKKK
;
A
#
# COMPACT_ATOMS: atom_id res chain seq x y z
N MET A 1 32.72 7.91 29.47
CA MET A 1 32.59 6.44 29.45
C MET A 1 33.91 5.96 28.89
N ASP A 2 34.67 5.19 29.65
CA ASP A 2 35.92 4.63 29.15
C ASP A 2 35.56 3.51 28.16
N PHE A 3 35.82 3.78 26.88
CA PHE A 3 35.71 2.80 25.81
C PHE A 3 36.97 1.95 25.83
N ASP A 4 36.80 0.65 26.03
CA ASP A 4 37.93 -0.26 25.99
C ASP A 4 38.25 -0.56 24.53
N ASN A 5 39.45 -0.16 24.09
CA ASN A 5 40.00 -0.61 22.82
C ASN A 5 40.32 -2.10 22.96
N VAL A 6 39.37 -2.91 22.54
CA VAL A 6 39.56 -4.35 22.39
C VAL A 6 40.53 -4.56 21.23
N GLU A 7 41.69 -5.15 21.50
CA GLU A 7 42.56 -5.65 20.44
C GLU A 7 41.82 -6.78 19.72
N ILE A 8 41.38 -6.48 18.49
CA ILE A 8 40.82 -7.48 17.58
C ILE A 8 42.01 -8.11 16.87
N GLU A 9 42.04 -9.43 16.77
CA GLU A 9 43.03 -10.14 15.95
C GLU A 9 42.82 -9.72 14.49
N LEU A 10 43.73 -8.88 13.98
CA LEU A 10 43.74 -8.35 12.64
C LEU A 10 44.39 -9.35 11.69
N ASP A 11 43.79 -9.57 10.52
CA ASP A 11 44.50 -10.20 9.41
C ASP A 11 45.38 -9.13 8.74
N TYR A 12 46.70 -9.22 8.94
CA TYR A 12 47.65 -8.28 8.34
C TYR A 12 47.81 -8.44 6.82
N GLN A 13 47.23 -9.50 6.23
CA GLN A 13 47.24 -9.73 4.78
C GLN A 13 45.87 -10.22 4.28
N PRO A 14 44.81 -9.40 4.40
CA PRO A 14 43.45 -9.83 4.09
C PRO A 14 43.27 -10.07 2.58
N ILE A 15 42.32 -10.94 2.24
CA ILE A 15 41.93 -11.21 0.85
C ILE A 15 40.93 -10.15 0.43
N VAL A 16 41.20 -9.46 -0.68
CA VAL A 16 40.32 -8.41 -1.22
C VAL A 16 39.89 -8.79 -2.63
N LEU A 17 38.58 -8.96 -2.81
CA LEU A 17 37.93 -9.25 -4.07
C LEU A 17 37.16 -8.03 -4.57
N ILE A 18 37.67 -7.37 -5.60
CA ILE A 18 37.06 -6.14 -6.16
C ILE A 18 36.36 -6.47 -7.47
N ASP A 19 35.06 -6.20 -7.52
CA ASP A 19 34.25 -6.32 -8.72
C ASP A 19 34.77 -5.37 -9.80
N ASN A 20 35.05 -5.87 -11.00
CA ASN A 20 35.39 -5.06 -12.16
C ASN A 20 34.41 -5.31 -13.32
N SER A 21 33.17 -5.70 -13.00
CA SER A 21 32.09 -5.94 -13.95
C SER A 21 31.75 -4.69 -14.77
N GLY A 22 31.01 -4.84 -15.86
CA GLY A 22 30.66 -3.71 -16.74
C GLY A 22 29.89 -2.58 -16.05
N SER A 23 29.11 -2.88 -15.00
CA SER A 23 28.33 -1.89 -14.23
C SER A 23 29.22 -0.89 -13.50
N THR A 24 30.40 -1.33 -13.05
CA THR A 24 31.37 -0.52 -12.29
C THR A 24 31.93 0.66 -13.11
N GLY A 25 31.69 0.68 -14.42
CA GLY A 25 32.06 1.80 -15.30
C GLY A 25 31.16 3.03 -15.17
N THR A 26 30.05 2.93 -14.46
CA THR A 26 29.15 4.05 -14.19
C THR A 26 29.88 5.11 -13.36
N ARG A 27 29.67 6.40 -13.67
CA ARG A 27 30.32 7.51 -12.96
C ARG A 27 29.53 7.98 -11.74
N MET A 28 30.24 8.26 -10.66
CA MET A 28 29.73 8.97 -9.48
C MET A 28 29.84 10.50 -9.66
N GLN A 29 29.29 11.27 -8.72
CA GLN A 29 29.30 12.75 -8.80
C GLN A 29 30.72 13.36 -8.81
N ASN A 30 31.72 12.63 -8.32
CA ASN A 30 33.13 13.03 -8.35
C ASN A 30 33.82 12.76 -9.71
N ASN A 31 33.06 12.41 -10.76
CA ASN A 31 33.53 12.04 -12.10
C ASN A 31 34.39 10.77 -12.18
N LYS A 32 34.67 10.10 -11.07
CA LYS A 32 35.30 8.78 -11.05
C LYS A 32 34.27 7.71 -11.34
N ASN A 33 34.68 6.61 -11.99
CA ASN A 33 33.79 5.46 -12.13
C ASN A 33 33.64 4.73 -10.77
N ILE A 34 32.65 3.84 -10.65
CA ILE A 34 32.41 3.12 -9.41
C ILE A 34 33.64 2.28 -9.03
N LEU A 35 34.29 1.60 -9.98
CA LEU A 35 35.50 0.81 -9.73
C LEU A 35 36.62 1.62 -9.04
N GLN A 36 36.84 2.86 -9.47
CA GLN A 36 37.80 3.77 -8.83
C GLN A 36 37.38 4.12 -7.40
N ASN A 37 36.09 4.36 -7.18
CA ASN A 37 35.58 4.62 -5.83
C ASN A 37 35.65 3.38 -4.93
N GLU A 38 35.44 2.18 -5.47
CA GLU A 38 35.61 0.92 -4.74
C GLU A 38 37.04 0.74 -4.24
N ILE A 39 38.02 0.95 -5.13
CA ILE A 39 39.46 0.91 -4.80
C ILE A 39 39.81 1.96 -3.74
N GLU A 40 39.29 3.18 -3.88
CA GLU A 40 39.50 4.26 -2.91
C GLU A 40 38.94 3.91 -1.54
N LYS A 41 37.69 3.45 -1.47
CA LYS A 41 37.01 3.17 -0.19
C LYS A 41 37.59 1.96 0.53
N ILE A 42 38.00 0.92 -0.19
CA ILE A 42 38.69 -0.21 0.45
C ILE A 42 40.10 0.18 0.90
N SER A 43 40.82 1.01 0.13
CA SER A 43 42.14 1.51 0.52
C SER A 43 42.08 2.38 1.78
N GLU A 44 41.13 3.32 1.86
CA GLU A 44 40.85 4.13 3.06
C GLU A 44 40.61 3.22 4.27
N LYS A 45 39.69 2.26 4.16
CA LYS A 45 39.34 1.34 5.25
C LYS A 45 40.52 0.49 5.73
N LEU A 46 41.32 -0.06 4.81
CA LEU A 46 42.48 -0.88 5.16
C LEU A 46 43.60 -0.06 5.81
N THR A 47 43.78 1.17 5.35
CA THR A 47 44.73 2.11 5.95
C THR A 47 44.32 2.48 7.37
N GLU A 48 43.02 2.73 7.62
CA GLU A 48 42.47 2.96 8.97
C GLU A 48 42.71 1.78 9.92
N LEU A 49 42.76 0.56 9.38
CA LEU A 49 43.04 -0.67 10.15
C LEU A 49 44.54 -0.95 10.35
N GLY A 50 45.43 -0.14 9.76
CA GLY A 50 46.88 -0.37 9.81
C GLY A 50 47.34 -1.58 9.00
N VAL A 51 46.59 -1.97 7.96
CA VAL A 51 46.97 -3.05 7.05
C VAL A 51 47.96 -2.52 6.02
N GLU A 52 49.13 -3.16 5.93
CA GLU A 52 50.20 -2.74 5.00
C GLU A 52 50.10 -3.44 3.63
N GLU A 53 49.69 -4.71 3.61
CA GLU A 53 49.62 -5.54 2.41
C GLU A 53 48.27 -6.28 2.30
N VAL A 54 47.83 -6.58 1.08
CA VAL A 54 46.62 -7.37 0.81
C VAL A 54 46.85 -8.44 -0.23
N ARG A 55 46.00 -9.48 -0.24
CA ARG A 55 45.93 -10.49 -1.29
C ARG A 55 44.80 -10.11 -2.25
N LEU A 56 45.16 -9.57 -3.41
CA LEU A 56 44.22 -8.84 -4.26
C LEU A 56 43.81 -9.62 -5.50
N MET A 57 42.50 -9.72 -5.74
CA MET A 57 41.94 -10.20 -6.99
C MET A 57 40.82 -9.28 -7.47
N PHE A 58 40.75 -9.09 -8.79
CA PHE A 58 39.62 -8.45 -9.45
C PHE A 58 38.78 -9.51 -10.13
N TRP A 59 37.46 -9.31 -10.15
CA TRP A 59 36.52 -10.30 -10.68
C TRP A 59 35.40 -9.70 -11.52
N ASP A 60 35.03 -10.43 -12.57
CA ASP A 60 33.86 -10.22 -13.40
C ASP A 60 33.27 -11.59 -13.78
N HIS A 61 33.17 -11.94 -15.06
CA HIS A 61 32.98 -13.31 -15.54
C HIS A 61 34.30 -14.11 -15.58
N LYS A 62 35.43 -13.43 -15.38
CA LYS A 62 36.80 -13.94 -15.23
C LYS A 62 37.38 -13.37 -13.94
N PHE A 63 38.63 -13.71 -13.64
CA PHE A 63 39.38 -13.08 -12.55
C PHE A 63 40.76 -12.63 -13.02
N THR A 64 41.32 -11.63 -12.35
CA THR A 64 42.72 -11.21 -12.47
C THR A 64 43.37 -11.26 -11.10
N ASN A 65 44.40 -12.08 -10.94
CA ASN A 65 45.10 -12.26 -9.67
C ASN A 65 46.34 -11.35 -9.62
N PHE A 66 46.42 -10.48 -8.60
CA PHE A 66 47.55 -9.57 -8.38
C PHE A 66 48.54 -10.09 -7.33
N GLY A 67 48.25 -11.19 -6.64
CA GLY A 67 49.11 -11.69 -5.57
C GLY A 67 49.01 -10.83 -4.30
N THR A 68 50.12 -10.77 -3.56
CA THR A 68 50.31 -9.82 -2.47
C THR A 68 50.60 -8.43 -3.03
N TYR A 69 49.91 -7.41 -2.53
CA TYR A 69 49.95 -6.06 -3.07
C TYR A 69 49.94 -5.01 -1.93
N PRO A 70 50.80 -3.98 -1.95
CA PRO A 70 50.81 -2.95 -0.91
C PRO A 70 49.53 -2.10 -0.91
N VAL A 71 48.97 -1.82 0.27
CA VAL A 71 47.76 -0.99 0.42
C VAL A 71 47.97 0.43 -0.11
N SER A 72 49.16 1.00 0.12
CA SER A 72 49.57 2.31 -0.37
C SER A 72 49.66 2.41 -1.90
N ASP A 73 49.74 1.26 -2.58
CA ASP A 73 49.81 1.17 -4.04
C ASP A 73 48.45 0.91 -4.69
N LEU A 74 47.38 0.65 -3.92
CA LEU A 74 46.03 0.41 -4.46
C LEU A 74 45.55 1.59 -5.32
N LEU A 75 45.79 2.81 -4.86
CA LEU A 75 45.43 4.03 -5.59
C LEU A 75 46.29 4.25 -6.85
N LYS A 76 47.40 3.54 -7.00
CA LYS A 76 48.27 3.59 -8.20
C LYS A 76 47.80 2.64 -9.30
N ILE A 77 46.83 1.76 -9.02
CA ILE A 77 46.25 0.84 -10.01
C ILE A 77 45.60 1.66 -11.13
N LYS A 78 46.10 1.50 -12.35
CA LYS A 78 45.55 2.19 -13.53
C LYS A 78 44.21 1.55 -13.91
N VAL A 79 43.14 2.31 -13.72
CA VAL A 79 41.79 1.94 -14.17
C VAL A 79 41.53 2.55 -15.55
N ALA A 80 41.54 1.71 -16.58
CA ALA A 80 41.17 2.10 -17.93
C ALA A 80 39.65 2.23 -18.08
N SER A 81 39.23 3.08 -19.01
CA SER A 81 37.84 3.09 -19.46
C SER A 81 37.53 1.79 -20.21
N ALA A 82 36.26 1.38 -20.22
CA ALA A 82 35.84 0.18 -20.94
C ALA A 82 36.23 0.21 -22.44
N SER A 83 36.22 1.40 -23.06
CA SER A 83 36.62 1.57 -24.46
C SER A 83 38.13 1.52 -24.71
N SER A 84 38.95 1.86 -23.71
CA SER A 84 40.42 1.86 -23.83
C SER A 84 41.09 0.58 -23.30
N LEU A 85 40.37 -0.23 -22.50
CA LEU A 85 40.91 -1.39 -21.79
C LEU A 85 41.62 -2.41 -22.70
N LYS A 86 41.06 -2.75 -23.87
CA LYS A 86 41.70 -3.72 -24.80
C LYS A 86 43.06 -3.24 -25.29
N ARG A 87 43.15 -1.95 -25.66
CA ARG A 87 44.40 -1.33 -26.13
C ARG A 87 45.41 -1.20 -25.00
N GLU A 88 44.96 -0.79 -23.82
CA GLU A 88 45.86 -0.60 -22.67
C GLU A 88 46.39 -1.93 -22.12
N ARG A 89 45.61 -3.01 -22.14
CA ARG A 89 46.08 -4.35 -21.73
C ARG A 89 47.15 -4.93 -22.65
N GLN A 90 47.18 -4.55 -23.93
CA GLN A 90 48.27 -4.92 -24.84
C GLN A 90 49.59 -4.26 -24.43
N ILE A 91 49.51 -3.07 -23.82
CA ILE A 91 50.67 -2.28 -23.39
C ILE A 91 51.09 -2.67 -21.97
N ASN A 92 50.12 -2.91 -21.07
CA ASN A 92 50.36 -3.24 -19.68
C ASN A 92 49.31 -4.24 -19.16
N LYS A 93 49.76 -5.45 -18.83
CA LYS A 93 48.90 -6.52 -18.32
C LYS A 93 48.21 -6.20 -17.00
N ASN A 94 48.74 -5.23 -16.24
CA ASN A 94 48.21 -4.83 -14.93
C ASN A 94 47.11 -3.76 -15.02
N VAL A 95 46.67 -3.40 -16.23
CA VAL A 95 45.55 -2.45 -16.41
C VAL A 95 44.22 -3.17 -16.25
N ILE A 96 43.37 -2.59 -15.40
CA ILE A 96 42.04 -3.12 -15.07
C ILE A 96 40.99 -2.17 -15.60
N GLY A 97 39.81 -2.67 -15.93
CA GLY A 97 38.69 -1.81 -16.26
C GLY A 97 37.37 -2.56 -16.21
N PRO A 98 36.25 -1.81 -16.23
CA PRO A 98 34.90 -2.35 -16.20
C PRO A 98 34.62 -3.25 -17.42
N GLN A 99 34.28 -4.52 -17.21
CA GLN A 99 33.95 -5.46 -18.28
C GLN A 99 33.13 -6.66 -17.77
N GLY A 100 32.33 -7.30 -18.62
CA GLY A 100 31.68 -8.57 -18.26
C GLY A 100 30.54 -8.47 -17.23
N ALA A 101 30.10 -9.62 -16.74
CA ALA A 101 29.01 -9.78 -15.76
C ALA A 101 29.57 -10.05 -14.35
N THR A 102 28.73 -9.92 -13.32
CA THR A 102 29.10 -10.02 -11.90
C THR A 102 29.04 -11.49 -11.41
N TYR A 103 30.08 -12.31 -11.67
CA TYR A 103 30.16 -13.74 -11.27
C TYR A 103 31.15 -14.03 -10.13
N LEU A 104 30.70 -13.93 -8.87
CA LEU A 104 31.53 -14.13 -7.69
C LEU A 104 32.04 -15.59 -7.54
N ASP A 105 31.30 -16.57 -8.05
CA ASP A 105 31.73 -17.97 -8.09
C ASP A 105 33.07 -18.15 -8.83
N CYS A 106 33.28 -17.42 -9.93
CA CYS A 106 34.49 -17.53 -10.75
C CYS A 106 35.77 -17.24 -9.94
N VAL A 107 35.76 -16.18 -9.13
CA VAL A 107 36.93 -15.81 -8.33
C VAL A 107 37.10 -16.70 -7.10
N LEU A 108 36.00 -17.13 -6.47
CA LEU A 108 36.05 -18.02 -5.30
C LEU A 108 36.64 -19.39 -5.65
N GLU A 109 36.32 -19.95 -6.82
CA GLU A 109 36.89 -21.23 -7.29
C GLU A 109 38.41 -21.19 -7.49
N HIS A 110 38.97 -20.00 -7.73
CA HIS A 110 40.38 -19.81 -8.06
C HIS A 110 41.17 -19.14 -6.93
N LEU A 111 40.58 -19.02 -5.73
CA LEU A 111 41.28 -18.53 -4.55
C LEU A 111 42.44 -19.47 -4.19
N PRO A 112 43.71 -19.01 -4.22
CA PRO A 112 44.85 -19.86 -3.88
C PRO A 112 44.76 -20.37 -2.45
N LYS A 113 44.86 -21.68 -2.22
CA LYS A 113 44.73 -22.26 -0.86
C LYS A 113 45.72 -21.69 0.16
N GLY A 114 46.96 -21.43 -0.28
CA GLY A 114 47.98 -20.76 0.56
C GLY A 114 47.59 -19.36 1.03
N TRP A 115 46.51 -18.78 0.49
CA TRP A 115 45.99 -17.50 0.97
C TRP A 115 45.18 -17.58 2.26
N TYR A 116 44.76 -18.77 2.70
CA TYR A 116 43.92 -18.90 3.89
C TYR A 116 44.15 -20.19 4.69
N GLN A 117 44.74 -21.23 4.10
CA GLN A 117 44.87 -22.56 4.72
C GLN A 117 45.72 -22.58 6.00
N ASP A 118 46.80 -21.80 6.05
CA ASP A 118 47.74 -21.79 7.19
C ASP A 118 47.49 -20.65 8.19
N LYS A 119 46.42 -19.87 7.98
CA LYS A 119 46.09 -18.72 8.82
C LYS A 119 45.11 -19.12 9.91
N LYS A 120 45.38 -18.65 11.13
CA LYS A 120 44.44 -18.77 12.27
C LYS A 120 43.15 -18.00 12.03
N VAL A 121 43.25 -16.84 11.36
CA VAL A 121 42.13 -16.00 10.96
C VAL A 121 42.41 -15.42 9.58
N SER A 122 41.45 -15.52 8.67
CA SER A 122 41.53 -14.93 7.33
C SER A 122 40.34 -14.02 7.06
N ASP A 123 40.62 -12.79 6.62
CA ASP A 123 39.60 -11.82 6.26
C ASP A 123 39.37 -11.82 4.75
N LEU A 124 38.10 -11.87 4.34
CA LEU A 124 37.67 -11.82 2.96
C LEU A 124 36.77 -10.60 2.73
N TYR A 125 37.32 -9.58 2.08
CA TYR A 125 36.59 -8.39 1.64
C TYR A 125 36.01 -8.60 0.25
N ILE A 126 34.69 -8.49 0.13
CA ILE A 126 33.96 -8.55 -1.14
C ILE A 126 33.46 -7.13 -1.44
N VAL A 127 34.03 -6.49 -2.46
CA VAL A 127 33.70 -5.13 -2.88
C VAL A 127 32.95 -5.20 -4.21
N THR A 128 31.74 -4.64 -4.30
CA THR A 128 30.88 -4.73 -5.51
C THR A 128 29.87 -3.59 -5.66
N ASP A 129 29.50 -3.28 -6.91
CA ASP A 129 28.51 -2.25 -7.22
C ASP A 129 27.10 -2.78 -7.47
N GLY A 130 26.91 -4.11 -7.50
CA GLY A 130 25.73 -4.70 -8.12
C GLY A 130 25.14 -5.95 -7.46
N GLU A 131 24.15 -6.53 -8.15
CA GLU A 131 23.60 -7.85 -7.84
C GLU A 131 24.43 -8.93 -8.55
N LEU A 132 24.61 -10.09 -7.91
CA LEU A 132 25.28 -11.23 -8.53
C LEU A 132 24.47 -11.73 -9.73
N SER A 133 25.16 -11.91 -10.85
CA SER A 133 24.60 -12.52 -12.07
C SER A 133 24.96 -14.01 -12.20
N GLY A 134 25.81 -14.53 -11.33
CA GLY A 134 26.37 -15.89 -11.38
C GLY A 134 25.48 -16.99 -10.81
N LYS A 135 26.01 -18.21 -10.72
CA LYS A 135 25.29 -19.37 -10.15
C LYS A 135 25.23 -19.24 -8.64
N ILE A 136 24.22 -18.54 -8.12
CA ILE A 136 24.02 -18.27 -6.68
C ILE A 136 24.23 -19.52 -5.79
N ARG A 137 23.69 -20.67 -6.23
CA ARG A 137 23.89 -21.94 -5.51
C ARG A 137 25.36 -22.32 -5.40
N ARG A 138 26.11 -22.26 -6.50
CA ARG A 138 27.53 -22.59 -6.54
C ARG A 138 28.34 -21.61 -5.69
N THR A 139 28.07 -20.31 -5.81
CA THR A 139 28.70 -19.29 -4.95
C THR A 139 28.45 -19.57 -3.47
N SER A 140 27.24 -20.01 -3.09
CA SER A 140 26.91 -20.34 -1.71
C SER A 140 27.65 -21.58 -1.20
N GLU A 141 27.83 -22.60 -2.04
CA GLU A 141 28.57 -23.81 -1.71
C GLU A 141 30.05 -23.48 -1.47
N LEU A 142 30.66 -22.66 -2.33
CA LEU A 142 32.05 -22.23 -2.19
C LEU A 142 32.29 -21.37 -0.96
N LEU A 143 31.42 -20.39 -0.68
CA LEU A 143 31.55 -19.60 0.55
C LEU A 143 31.36 -20.46 1.80
N LYS A 144 30.45 -21.44 1.75
CA LYS A 144 30.23 -22.36 2.86
C LYS A 144 31.47 -23.22 3.11
N GLU A 145 32.07 -23.78 2.07
CA GLU A 145 33.34 -24.52 2.14
C GLU A 145 34.44 -23.65 2.79
N LEU A 146 34.65 -22.45 2.27
CA LEU A 146 35.64 -21.49 2.80
C LEU A 146 35.42 -21.15 4.27
N ILE A 147 34.16 -20.94 4.67
CA ILE A 147 33.78 -20.60 6.04
C ILE A 147 33.94 -21.80 6.99
N GLU A 148 33.42 -22.96 6.62
CA GLU A 148 33.35 -24.13 7.49
C GLU A 148 34.70 -24.82 7.64
N GLU A 149 35.51 -24.86 6.57
CA GLU A 149 36.82 -25.52 6.60
C GLU A 149 37.94 -24.60 7.14
N PHE A 150 37.88 -23.29 6.85
CA PHE A 150 39.00 -22.38 7.13
C PHE A 150 38.65 -21.19 8.04
N GLY A 151 37.41 -21.12 8.54
CA GLY A 151 37.01 -20.09 9.51
C GLY A 151 37.03 -18.66 8.95
N ILE A 152 36.86 -18.48 7.63
CA ILE A 152 36.93 -17.16 6.98
C ILE A 152 35.89 -16.18 7.58
N ARG A 153 36.34 -14.94 7.80
CA ARG A 153 35.52 -13.78 8.16
C ARG A 153 35.20 -12.98 6.90
N ILE A 154 33.94 -12.62 6.70
CA ILE A 154 33.48 -11.93 5.50
C ILE A 154 33.18 -10.46 5.80
N PHE A 155 33.69 -9.58 4.96
CA PHE A 155 33.40 -8.15 4.95
C PHE A 155 32.79 -7.80 3.59
N ILE A 156 31.64 -7.14 3.58
CA ILE A 156 30.96 -6.75 2.34
C ILE A 156 30.97 -5.24 2.24
N MET A 157 31.46 -4.72 1.13
CA MET A 157 31.45 -3.29 0.82
C MET A 157 30.73 -3.09 -0.51
N THR A 158 29.76 -2.19 -0.55
CA THR A 158 29.10 -1.83 -1.81
C THR A 158 29.24 -0.36 -2.13
N VAL A 159 29.34 -0.04 -3.42
CA VAL A 159 29.44 1.34 -3.90
C VAL A 159 28.46 1.56 -5.05
N GLU A 160 27.55 2.53 -4.92
CA GLU A 160 26.54 2.82 -5.94
C GLU A 160 26.60 4.27 -6.42
N SER A 161 26.31 4.52 -7.69
CA SER A 161 26.27 5.88 -8.25
C SER A 161 24.96 6.63 -7.98
N ASN A 162 24.05 6.10 -7.15
CA ASN A 162 22.78 6.75 -6.84
C ASN A 162 22.94 7.81 -5.73
N GLY A 163 21.94 8.67 -5.54
CA GLY A 163 21.92 9.71 -4.49
C GLY A 163 20.88 9.44 -3.41
N THR A 164 20.49 8.17 -3.22
CA THR A 164 19.40 7.79 -2.34
C THR A 164 19.88 7.82 -0.88
N ASN A 165 19.15 8.49 0.01
CA ASN A 165 19.36 8.29 1.44
C ASN A 165 18.90 6.86 1.81
N TYR A 166 19.82 5.93 2.04
CA TYR A 166 19.47 4.54 2.41
C TYR A 166 18.72 4.34 3.73
N SER A 167 18.63 5.35 4.61
CA SER A 167 17.65 5.31 5.70
C SER A 167 16.20 5.37 5.15
N GLU A 168 16.01 6.09 4.05
CA GLU A 168 14.70 6.36 3.43
C GLU A 168 14.43 5.51 2.18
N GLY A 169 15.45 5.03 1.48
CA GLY A 169 15.32 4.22 0.26
C GLY A 169 15.80 2.78 0.39
N ASN A 170 15.59 2.00 -0.66
CA ASN A 170 16.10 0.63 -0.74
C ASN A 170 17.54 0.62 -1.28
N ILE A 171 18.34 -0.33 -0.80
CA ILE A 171 19.67 -0.64 -1.32
C ILE A 171 19.54 -1.74 -2.37
N SER A 172 20.08 -1.50 -3.57
CA SER A 172 20.12 -2.51 -4.64
C SER A 172 21.28 -3.46 -4.45
N SER A 173 22.46 -2.91 -4.17
CA SER A 173 23.73 -3.62 -4.32
C SER A 173 24.06 -4.51 -3.13
N GLY A 174 24.74 -5.63 -3.39
CA GLY A 174 25.11 -6.62 -2.36
C GLY A 174 23.94 -7.43 -1.80
N ARG A 175 22.70 -7.14 -2.19
CA ARG A 175 21.50 -7.83 -1.68
C ARG A 175 21.49 -9.32 -1.99
N ALA A 176 21.93 -9.70 -3.19
CA ALA A 176 22.01 -11.10 -3.60
C ALA A 176 23.00 -11.89 -2.71
N ILE A 177 24.21 -11.32 -2.51
CA ILE A 177 25.26 -11.89 -1.65
C ILE A 177 24.74 -12.05 -0.22
N TYR A 178 24.20 -10.97 0.35
CA TYR A 178 23.70 -10.99 1.72
C TYR A 178 22.57 -12.00 1.92
N ARG A 179 21.59 -12.03 1.00
CA ARG A 179 20.48 -12.99 1.04
C ARG A 179 21.00 -14.42 0.99
N MET A 180 21.93 -14.71 0.11
CA MET A 180 22.54 -16.02 -0.06
C MET A 180 23.26 -16.49 1.21
N ILE A 181 24.10 -15.63 1.81
CA ILE A 181 24.80 -15.91 3.08
C ILE A 181 23.78 -16.17 4.20
N ARG A 182 22.75 -15.32 4.29
CA ARG A 182 21.68 -15.47 5.29
C ARG A 182 20.90 -16.76 5.15
N GLU A 183 20.49 -17.13 3.94
CA GLU A 183 19.68 -18.33 3.70
C GLU A 183 20.43 -19.61 4.07
N ASN A 184 21.77 -19.59 3.97
CA ASN A 184 22.66 -20.68 4.37
C ASN A 184 23.10 -20.65 5.85
N GLY A 185 22.61 -19.69 6.66
CA GLY A 185 22.96 -19.62 8.09
C GLY A 185 24.39 -19.15 8.36
N LEU A 186 25.00 -18.42 7.43
CA LEU A 186 26.41 -18.01 7.46
C LEU A 186 26.62 -16.58 8.01
N MET A 187 25.59 -15.92 8.54
CA MET A 187 25.71 -14.52 8.99
C MET A 187 26.66 -14.32 10.17
N LYS A 188 26.92 -15.36 10.96
CA LYS A 188 27.91 -15.32 12.06
C LYS A 188 29.33 -15.02 11.57
N ASN A 189 29.60 -15.31 10.29
CA ASN A 189 30.89 -15.09 9.64
C ASN A 189 30.98 -13.72 8.96
N VAL A 190 29.85 -13.06 8.70
CA VAL A 190 29.87 -11.67 8.21
C VAL A 190 30.20 -10.76 9.39
N LYS A 191 31.24 -9.95 9.27
CA LYS A 191 31.68 -9.01 10.31
C LYS A 191 31.19 -7.60 10.06
N GLU A 192 31.11 -7.22 8.79
CA GLU A 192 30.67 -5.89 8.38
C GLU A 192 30.00 -5.96 7.01
N PHE A 193 28.90 -5.23 6.84
CA PHE A 193 28.31 -4.92 5.54
C PHE A 193 28.02 -3.43 5.48
N VAL A 194 28.79 -2.70 4.68
CA VAL A 194 28.68 -1.25 4.50
C VAL A 194 28.36 -0.89 3.06
N SER A 195 27.61 0.19 2.87
CA SER A 195 27.24 0.71 1.56
C SER A 195 27.59 2.19 1.43
N PHE A 196 28.19 2.54 0.31
CA PHE A 196 28.51 3.90 -0.10
C PHE A 196 27.67 4.27 -1.33
N ASN A 197 27.28 5.54 -1.41
CA ASN A 197 26.74 6.13 -2.62
C ASN A 197 27.01 7.64 -2.64
N ASN A 198 26.40 8.42 -3.53
CA ASN A 198 26.63 9.88 -3.54
C ASN A 198 26.10 10.60 -2.28
N TYR A 199 25.16 10.00 -1.55
CA TYR A 199 24.65 10.54 -0.28
C TYR A 199 25.54 10.10 0.90
N HIS A 200 25.81 8.80 0.99
CA HIS A 200 26.63 8.12 2.02
C HIS A 200 28.10 8.00 1.58
N LYS A 201 28.68 9.09 1.06
CA LYS A 201 30.05 9.07 0.50
C LYS A 201 31.15 9.14 1.57
N ASP A 202 30.90 9.93 2.61
CA ASP A 202 31.87 10.22 3.68
C ASP A 202 31.62 9.32 4.88
N ILE A 203 30.34 9.07 5.18
CA ILE A 203 29.90 8.17 6.24
C ILE A 203 29.14 7.02 5.57
N PRO A 204 29.65 5.78 5.61
CA PRO A 204 28.97 4.65 5.01
C PRO A 204 27.65 4.37 5.72
N PHE A 205 26.68 3.88 4.96
CA PHE A 205 25.51 3.27 5.53
C PHE A 205 25.86 1.86 6.04
N ILE A 206 25.77 1.65 7.35
CA ILE A 206 26.00 0.33 7.96
C ILE A 206 24.74 -0.51 7.83
N ASN A 207 24.80 -1.56 6.99
CA ASN A 207 23.68 -2.51 6.81
C ASN A 207 23.64 -3.57 7.91
N PHE A 208 24.83 -4.02 8.31
CA PHE A 208 25.03 -5.08 9.27
C PHE A 208 26.45 -5.00 9.84
N MET A 209 26.61 -5.32 11.12
CA MET A 209 27.89 -5.29 11.79
C MET A 209 27.85 -6.26 12.98
N ASN A 210 28.85 -7.13 13.05
CA ASN A 210 28.96 -8.23 14.00
C ASN A 210 30.47 -8.46 14.29
N PRO A 211 31.09 -7.55 15.04
CA PRO A 211 32.52 -7.62 15.29
C PRO A 211 32.86 -8.85 16.13
N ASP A 212 34.09 -9.35 15.99
CA ASP A 212 34.60 -10.36 16.93
C ASP A 212 34.88 -9.70 18.27
N LEU A 213 34.40 -10.34 19.33
CA LEU A 213 34.51 -9.82 20.68
C LEU A 213 35.10 -10.86 21.61
N PRO A 214 36.04 -10.45 22.49
CA PRO A 214 36.41 -11.25 23.63
C PRO A 214 35.18 -11.55 24.50
N ARG A 215 35.28 -12.65 25.23
CA ARG A 215 34.25 -13.02 26.20
C ARG A 215 34.08 -11.89 27.21
N GLY A 216 32.83 -11.50 27.45
CA GLY A 216 32.51 -10.44 28.40
C GLY A 216 32.41 -9.04 27.77
N TYR A 217 32.34 -8.92 26.45
CA TYR A 217 32.08 -7.64 25.75
C TYR A 217 30.74 -7.64 24.99
N ILE A 218 30.19 -6.45 24.80
CA ILE A 218 28.94 -6.16 24.09
C ILE A 218 29.28 -5.19 22.95
N PRO A 219 28.95 -5.51 21.70
CA PRO A 219 29.19 -4.60 20.58
C PRO A 219 28.04 -3.61 20.48
N PHE A 220 28.32 -2.34 20.21
CA PHE A 220 27.30 -1.40 19.78
C PHE A 220 27.93 -0.33 18.89
N ARG A 221 27.53 -0.31 17.61
CA ARG A 221 28.21 0.51 16.58
C ARG A 221 29.72 0.23 16.60
N LYS A 222 30.56 1.26 16.48
CA LYS A 222 32.02 1.13 16.52
C LYS A 222 32.57 0.94 17.94
N GLU A 223 31.71 0.93 18.96
CA GLU A 223 32.10 0.91 20.36
C GLU A 223 31.89 -0.47 20.99
N ASN A 224 32.75 -0.81 21.95
CA ASN A 224 32.69 -2.05 22.71
C ASN A 224 32.50 -1.73 24.19
N PHE A 225 31.55 -2.40 24.82
CA PHE A 225 31.23 -2.22 26.23
C PHE A 225 31.53 -3.50 27.00
N LYS A 226 32.23 -3.43 28.14
CA LYS A 226 32.33 -4.58 29.02
C LYS A 226 30.96 -4.94 29.59
N LEU A 227 30.64 -6.23 29.62
CA LEU A 227 29.40 -6.79 30.15
C LEU A 227 29.21 -6.45 31.64
N GLU A 228 30.30 -6.31 32.40
CA GLU A 228 30.25 -5.85 33.80
C GLU A 228 29.74 -4.40 33.94
N LYS A 229 29.88 -3.59 32.88
CA LYS A 229 29.37 -2.21 32.78
C LYS A 229 27.99 -2.14 32.10
N LEU A 230 27.22 -3.23 32.11
CA LEU A 230 25.88 -3.28 31.50
C LEU A 230 24.94 -2.13 31.94
N PRO A 231 24.90 -1.70 33.22
CA PRO A 231 24.10 -0.54 33.61
C PRO A 231 24.51 0.77 32.90
N ALA A 232 25.81 0.98 32.72
CA ALA A 232 26.32 2.14 32.00
C ALA A 232 25.97 2.07 30.50
N PHE A 233 26.06 0.89 29.89
CA PHE A 233 25.61 0.66 28.51
C PHE A 233 24.11 0.95 28.35
N ILE A 234 23.26 0.46 29.25
CA ILE A 234 21.81 0.76 29.23
C ILE A 234 21.58 2.27 29.35
N GLY A 235 22.28 2.95 30.26
CA GLY A 235 22.21 4.40 30.40
C GLY A 235 22.69 5.16 29.14
N HIS A 236 23.67 4.63 28.41
CA HIS A 236 24.10 5.16 27.12
C HIS A 236 23.00 5.05 26.07
N ILE A 237 22.41 3.85 25.91
CA ILE A 237 21.32 3.61 24.97
C ILE A 237 20.11 4.50 25.28
N GLN A 238 19.76 4.65 26.57
CA GLN A 238 18.66 5.52 26.99
C GLN A 238 18.88 6.98 26.56
N LYS A 239 20.13 7.50 26.66
CA LYS A 239 20.46 8.84 26.17
C LYS A 239 20.32 8.95 24.66
N ILE A 240 20.74 7.93 23.90
CA ILE A 240 20.56 7.93 22.43
C ILE A 240 19.07 7.93 22.08
N ILE A 241 18.27 7.07 22.71
CA ILE A 241 16.82 7.01 22.51
C ILE A 241 16.19 8.38 22.79
N GLN A 242 16.51 9.01 23.92
CA GLN A 242 16.01 10.35 24.26
C GLN A 242 16.38 11.44 23.25
N SER A 243 17.54 11.32 22.61
CA SER A 243 17.98 12.26 21.56
C SER A 243 17.40 11.97 20.17
N THR A 244 16.88 10.76 19.94
CA THR A 244 16.38 10.33 18.62
C THR A 244 14.91 10.73 18.48
N LYS A 245 14.61 11.66 17.57
CA LYS A 245 13.23 12.11 17.32
C LYS A 245 12.55 11.39 16.16
N ASP A 246 13.33 10.96 15.18
CA ASP A 246 12.80 10.34 13.97
C ASP A 246 12.47 8.85 14.19
N ASN A 247 11.32 8.44 13.64
CA ASN A 247 10.80 7.08 13.81
C ASN A 247 11.64 6.04 13.07
N ILE A 248 12.22 6.40 11.91
CA ILE A 248 13.06 5.51 11.12
C ILE A 248 14.39 5.32 11.84
N ASP A 249 14.96 6.39 12.39
CA ASP A 249 16.19 6.33 13.18
C ASP A 249 16.01 5.51 14.47
N MET A 250 14.84 5.59 15.13
CA MET A 250 14.51 4.73 16.29
C MET A 250 14.52 3.24 15.93
N ILE A 251 13.91 2.88 14.80
CA ILE A 251 13.89 1.49 14.32
C ILE A 251 15.31 1.06 13.94
N LYS A 252 16.09 1.93 13.29
CA LYS A 252 17.48 1.64 12.93
C LYS A 252 18.33 1.41 14.17
N LEU A 253 18.19 2.25 15.19
CA LEU A 253 18.83 2.08 16.49
C LEU A 253 18.48 0.74 17.13
N ALA A 254 17.20 0.35 17.13
CA ALA A 254 16.80 -0.94 17.64
C ALA A 254 17.35 -2.10 16.79
N HIS A 255 17.45 -1.96 15.46
CA HIS A 255 18.07 -2.99 14.61
C HIS A 255 19.56 -3.15 14.96
N GLU A 256 20.29 -2.04 15.10
CA GLU A 256 21.68 -1.99 15.56
C GLU A 256 21.85 -2.60 16.97
N LEU A 257 20.89 -2.39 17.87
CA LEU A 257 20.95 -2.91 19.24
C LEU A 257 20.68 -4.42 19.31
N SER A 258 20.01 -5.00 18.31
CA SER A 258 19.65 -6.43 18.31
C SER A 258 20.88 -7.35 18.44
N ILE A 259 22.02 -6.98 17.84
CA ILE A 259 23.28 -7.75 17.94
C ILE A 259 23.92 -7.60 19.33
N SER A 260 23.78 -6.44 19.96
CA SER A 260 24.21 -6.20 21.34
C SER A 260 23.46 -7.13 22.29
N ILE A 261 22.13 -7.15 22.17
CA ILE A 261 21.26 -7.98 23.01
C ILE A 261 21.51 -9.46 22.76
N TYR A 262 21.74 -9.88 21.51
CA TYR A 262 22.16 -11.23 21.19
C TYR A 262 23.45 -11.61 21.93
N ASN A 263 24.48 -10.75 21.92
CA ASN A 263 25.74 -11.02 22.63
C ASN A 263 25.58 -11.10 24.15
N ILE A 264 24.65 -10.35 24.73
CA ILE A 264 24.27 -10.47 26.15
C ILE A 264 23.57 -11.82 26.42
N ASN A 265 22.82 -12.34 25.45
CA ASN A 265 21.93 -13.49 25.61
C ASN A 265 22.47 -14.85 25.17
N LYS A 266 23.47 -14.90 24.28
CA LYS A 266 23.91 -16.12 23.58
C LYS A 266 24.35 -17.30 24.46
N HIS A 267 24.62 -17.06 25.76
CA HIS A 267 24.99 -18.10 26.72
C HIS A 267 23.98 -18.27 27.87
N LYS A 268 22.83 -17.60 27.80
CA LYS A 268 21.79 -17.65 28.85
C LYS A 268 20.69 -18.65 28.48
N ALA A 269 19.98 -19.18 29.49
CA ALA A 269 18.76 -19.96 29.29
C ALA A 269 17.63 -19.09 28.70
N GLU A 270 16.72 -19.69 27.94
CA GLU A 270 15.67 -18.98 27.16
C GLU A 270 14.85 -17.99 28.01
N HIS A 271 14.45 -18.36 29.22
CA HIS A 271 13.68 -17.48 30.12
C HIS A 271 14.48 -16.21 30.54
N LEU A 272 15.80 -16.32 30.74
CA LEU A 272 16.68 -15.18 31.02
C LEU A 272 16.94 -14.33 29.78
N GLN A 273 16.97 -14.95 28.61
CA GLN A 273 17.06 -14.22 27.34
C GLN A 273 15.84 -13.32 27.17
N PHE A 274 14.64 -13.87 27.39
CA PHE A 274 13.39 -13.11 27.32
C PHE A 274 13.38 -11.95 28.32
N GLY A 275 13.77 -12.20 29.58
CA GLY A 275 13.89 -11.12 30.59
C GLY A 275 14.84 -10.00 30.16
N THR A 276 15.98 -10.35 29.55
CA THR A 276 16.92 -9.36 29.01
C THR A 276 16.30 -8.57 27.85
N ILE A 277 15.60 -9.24 26.93
CA ILE A 277 14.90 -8.59 25.80
C ILE A 277 13.88 -7.58 26.32
N GLU A 278 13.08 -7.95 27.32
CA GLU A 278 12.07 -7.06 27.91
C GLU A 278 12.69 -5.82 28.58
N ILE A 279 13.85 -5.95 29.23
CA ILE A 279 14.58 -4.79 29.77
C ILE A 279 14.93 -3.80 28.65
N PHE A 280 15.46 -4.27 27.53
CA PHE A 280 15.80 -3.40 26.41
C PHE A 280 14.57 -2.86 25.69
N CYS A 281 13.49 -3.64 25.55
CA CYS A 281 12.21 -3.15 25.03
C CYS A 281 11.71 -1.95 25.86
N ARG A 282 11.77 -2.04 27.19
CA ARG A 282 11.33 -0.95 28.09
C ARG A 282 12.09 0.35 27.92
N LEU A 283 13.31 0.33 27.39
CA LEU A 283 14.02 1.58 27.06
C LEU A 283 13.31 2.39 25.97
N PHE A 284 12.52 1.71 25.13
CA PHE A 284 11.69 2.31 24.09
C PHE A 284 10.24 2.53 24.53
N GLU A 285 9.92 2.31 25.81
CA GLU A 285 8.58 2.55 26.36
C GLU A 285 8.27 4.05 26.25
N GLY A 286 7.19 4.39 25.55
CA GLY A 286 6.85 5.77 25.17
C GLY A 286 7.18 6.15 23.72
N SER A 287 8.01 5.37 23.02
CA SER A 287 8.15 5.52 21.57
C SER A 287 6.92 4.99 20.84
N LYS A 288 6.56 5.60 19.71
CA LYS A 288 5.45 5.12 18.85
C LYS A 288 5.73 3.75 18.22
N GLN A 289 6.99 3.30 18.23
CA GLN A 289 7.44 2.05 17.59
C GLN A 289 7.68 0.92 18.58
N TYR A 290 7.35 1.08 19.87
CA TYR A 290 7.62 0.09 20.90
C TYR A 290 7.19 -1.35 20.50
N GLY A 291 5.97 -1.51 19.98
CA GLY A 291 5.47 -2.82 19.52
C GLY A 291 6.29 -3.41 18.37
N GLU A 292 6.58 -2.59 17.35
CA GLU A 292 7.41 -2.98 16.20
C GLU A 292 8.84 -3.38 16.65
N ILE A 293 9.44 -2.60 17.55
CA ILE A 293 10.79 -2.82 18.09
C ILE A 293 10.85 -4.12 18.90
N ARG A 294 9.84 -4.39 19.73
CA ARG A 294 9.76 -5.62 20.50
C ARG A 294 9.68 -6.86 19.61
N GLU A 295 8.82 -6.84 18.59
CA GLU A 295 8.76 -7.93 17.61
C GLU A 295 10.08 -8.11 16.87
N MET A 296 10.74 -7.00 16.51
CA MET A 296 12.04 -7.02 15.85
C MET A 296 13.10 -7.67 16.74
N PHE A 297 13.20 -7.32 18.03
CA PHE A 297 14.17 -7.95 18.93
C PHE A 297 13.96 -9.45 19.05
N LEU A 298 12.72 -9.88 19.32
CA LEU A 298 12.40 -11.31 19.44
C LEU A 298 12.79 -12.08 18.17
N LYS A 299 12.52 -11.50 17.00
CA LYS A 299 12.83 -12.12 15.71
C LYS A 299 14.33 -12.10 15.40
N GLU A 300 14.99 -10.95 15.50
CA GLU A 300 16.39 -10.79 15.09
C GLU A 300 17.34 -11.51 16.04
N ILE A 301 17.07 -11.56 17.35
CA ILE A 301 17.90 -12.33 18.28
C ILE A 301 17.84 -13.83 17.95
N LYS A 302 16.64 -14.35 17.66
CA LYS A 302 16.47 -15.74 17.20
C LYS A 302 17.17 -15.96 15.86
N ASN A 303 17.09 -14.99 14.95
CA ASN A 303 17.83 -15.05 13.69
C ASN A 303 19.33 -15.16 13.97
N HIS A 304 19.91 -14.25 14.77
CA HIS A 304 21.34 -14.23 15.10
C HIS A 304 21.79 -15.57 15.70
N MET A 305 20.99 -16.18 16.59
CA MET A 305 21.23 -17.52 17.13
C MET A 305 21.30 -18.61 16.06
N SER A 306 20.47 -18.51 15.01
CA SER A 306 20.45 -19.44 13.88
C SER A 306 21.46 -19.12 12.77
N GLY A 307 22.33 -18.12 12.97
CA GLY A 307 23.24 -17.64 11.92
C GLY A 307 22.52 -16.93 10.77
N LYS A 308 21.29 -16.46 11.00
CA LYS A 308 20.51 -15.65 10.06
C LYS A 308 20.47 -14.22 10.62
N SER A 309 20.41 -13.21 9.79
CA SER A 309 20.15 -11.83 10.24
C SER A 309 19.51 -11.10 9.07
N SER A 310 18.54 -10.24 9.34
CA SER A 310 18.04 -9.34 8.32
C SER A 310 18.90 -8.07 8.26
N THR A 311 18.98 -7.46 7.09
CA THR A 311 19.43 -6.06 7.00
C THR A 311 18.31 -5.13 7.46
N PHE A 312 18.66 -3.90 7.83
CA PHE A 312 17.67 -2.85 8.08
C PHE A 312 16.70 -2.65 6.91
N THR A 313 17.20 -2.72 5.67
CA THR A 313 16.36 -2.63 4.46
C THR A 313 15.36 -3.79 4.34
N ASP A 314 15.78 -5.02 4.67
CA ASP A 314 14.88 -6.17 4.67
C ASP A 314 13.78 -6.04 5.73
N TYR A 315 14.10 -5.49 6.89
CA TYR A 315 13.10 -5.14 7.90
C TYR A 315 12.08 -4.14 7.35
N LYS A 316 12.54 -3.03 6.76
CA LYS A 316 11.67 -2.01 6.16
C LYS A 316 10.75 -2.57 5.07
N ARG A 317 11.28 -3.42 4.19
CA ARG A 317 10.49 -4.08 3.14
C ARG A 317 9.44 -5.04 3.72
N ASN A 318 9.78 -5.75 4.80
CA ASN A 318 8.80 -6.59 5.51
C ASN A 318 7.69 -5.74 6.16
N ARG A 319 8.00 -4.49 6.53
CA ARG A 319 7.00 -3.51 6.98
C ARG A 319 6.03 -3.12 5.85
N GLU A 320 6.51 -2.98 4.61
CA GLU A 320 5.62 -2.74 3.45
C GLU A 320 4.68 -3.92 3.20
N LYS A 321 5.15 -5.15 3.46
CA LYS A 321 4.35 -6.38 3.40
C LYS A 321 3.36 -6.56 4.54
N VAL A 322 3.35 -5.67 5.54
CA VAL A 322 2.40 -5.73 6.67
C VAL A 322 0.96 -5.71 6.18
N PHE A 323 0.66 -5.04 5.05
CA PHE A 323 -0.69 -5.07 4.47
C PHE A 323 -1.09 -6.47 4.01
N GLU A 324 -0.24 -7.14 3.23
CA GLU A 324 -0.49 -8.51 2.72
C GLU A 324 -0.54 -9.50 3.88
N LYS A 325 0.43 -9.42 4.81
CA LYS A 325 0.50 -10.28 5.98
C LYS A 325 -0.74 -10.10 6.88
N ALA A 326 -1.19 -8.86 7.09
CA ALA A 326 -2.39 -8.58 7.87
C ALA A 326 -3.62 -9.23 7.25
N GLN A 327 -3.74 -9.16 5.92
CA GLN A 327 -4.83 -9.80 5.20
C GLN A 327 -4.79 -11.32 5.31
N MET A 328 -3.61 -11.94 5.17
CA MET A 328 -3.46 -13.39 5.31
C MET A 328 -3.78 -13.87 6.72
N SER A 329 -3.29 -13.16 7.76
CA SER A 329 -3.61 -13.50 9.16
C SER A 329 -5.10 -13.42 9.46
N LEU A 330 -5.82 -12.44 8.87
CA LEU A 330 -7.28 -12.37 8.98
C LEU A 330 -8.00 -13.55 8.31
N PHE A 331 -7.47 -14.11 7.21
CA PHE A 331 -8.04 -15.32 6.61
C PHE A 331 -7.88 -16.54 7.52
N GLU A 332 -6.70 -16.67 8.16
CA GLU A 332 -6.38 -17.78 9.05
C GLU A 332 -7.22 -17.80 10.32
N SER A 333 -7.35 -16.66 11.00
CA SER A 333 -8.22 -16.49 12.17
C SER A 333 -8.34 -15.01 12.53
N VAL A 334 -9.53 -14.43 12.34
CA VAL A 334 -9.80 -13.03 12.74
C VAL A 334 -9.71 -12.88 14.26
N LYS A 335 -10.33 -13.80 15.02
CA LYS A 335 -10.31 -13.82 16.48
C LYS A 335 -8.89 -13.83 17.06
N ASP A 336 -7.99 -14.65 16.51
CA ASP A 336 -6.62 -14.75 17.02
C ASP A 336 -5.71 -13.64 16.50
N THR A 337 -6.07 -13.00 15.38
CA THR A 337 -5.31 -11.88 14.84
C THR A 337 -5.65 -10.58 15.58
N LEU A 338 -6.93 -10.35 15.87
CA LEU A 338 -7.43 -9.18 16.58
C LEU A 338 -7.42 -9.43 18.10
N LYS A 339 -6.24 -9.65 18.69
CA LYS A 339 -6.16 -9.92 20.15
C LYS A 339 -6.41 -8.65 20.95
N GLY A 340 -7.41 -8.67 21.81
CA GLY A 340 -7.52 -7.74 22.93
C GLY A 340 -6.59 -8.13 24.09
N LYS A 341 -6.30 -7.19 25.00
CA LYS A 341 -5.38 -7.39 26.13
C LYS A 341 -5.76 -8.57 27.03
N ASN A 342 -7.04 -8.75 27.26
CA ASN A 342 -7.62 -9.65 28.27
C ASN A 342 -8.60 -10.69 27.68
N LYS A 343 -8.80 -10.72 26.35
CA LYS A 343 -9.70 -11.65 25.63
C LYS A 343 -11.08 -11.77 26.28
N ARG A 344 -11.69 -10.66 26.70
CA ARG A 344 -12.90 -10.70 27.55
C ARG A 344 -14.19 -10.93 26.77
N SER A 345 -14.40 -10.13 25.72
CA SER A 345 -15.65 -10.13 24.93
C SER A 345 -15.40 -9.62 23.52
N PHE A 346 -16.30 -9.99 22.61
CA PHE A 346 -16.36 -9.49 21.24
C PHE A 346 -17.66 -8.72 21.04
N VAL A 347 -17.66 -7.78 20.10
CA VAL A 347 -18.81 -6.96 19.77
C VAL A 347 -19.00 -6.90 18.26
N SER A 348 -20.26 -6.83 17.82
CA SER A 348 -20.59 -6.73 16.41
C SER A 348 -20.36 -5.33 15.86
N PHE A 349 -20.25 -5.25 14.53
CA PHE A 349 -20.59 -4.02 13.80
C PHE A 349 -22.09 -3.69 13.94
N PRO A 350 -22.54 -2.44 13.68
CA PRO A 350 -23.96 -2.10 13.77
C PRO A 350 -24.78 -2.93 12.79
N ALA A 351 -25.65 -3.80 13.33
CA ALA A 351 -26.47 -4.75 12.60
C ALA A 351 -27.94 -4.29 12.55
N ARG A 352 -28.64 -4.52 11.43
CA ARG A 352 -30.05 -4.16 11.26
C ARG A 352 -30.99 -5.20 11.87
N VAL A 353 -32.07 -4.75 12.52
CA VAL A 353 -33.13 -5.59 13.09
C VAL A 353 -34.49 -5.17 12.54
N GLY A 354 -35.26 -6.14 12.04
CA GLY A 354 -36.58 -5.91 11.46
C GLY A 354 -36.53 -5.45 10.01
N GLU A 355 -37.65 -5.63 9.29
CA GLU A 355 -37.79 -5.20 7.87
C GLU A 355 -37.64 -3.69 7.70
N ASN A 356 -37.99 -2.94 8.74
CA ASN A 356 -37.85 -1.50 8.78
C ASN A 356 -36.39 -1.15 9.09
N ASP A 357 -35.74 -0.42 8.19
CA ASP A 357 -34.33 0.01 8.20
C ASP A 357 -33.92 0.92 9.39
N GLU A 358 -34.75 0.97 10.42
CA GLU A 358 -34.74 1.94 11.50
C GLU A 358 -34.02 1.39 12.74
N ASN A 359 -34.28 0.14 13.14
CA ASN A 359 -33.68 -0.42 14.35
C ASN A 359 -32.32 -1.06 14.07
N LYS A 360 -31.22 -0.41 14.46
CA LYS A 360 -29.89 -1.01 14.50
C LYS A 360 -29.51 -1.41 15.92
N VAL A 361 -28.81 -2.53 16.04
CA VAL A 361 -28.34 -3.08 17.32
C VAL A 361 -26.85 -3.36 17.29
N ILE A 362 -26.27 -3.38 18.49
CA ILE A 362 -24.91 -3.84 18.75
C ILE A 362 -25.01 -5.08 19.61
N ILE A 363 -24.38 -6.18 19.21
CA ILE A 363 -24.47 -7.46 19.92
C ILE A 363 -23.11 -7.78 20.51
N THR A 364 -23.10 -8.14 21.79
CA THR A 364 -21.89 -8.51 22.52
C THR A 364 -21.85 -10.03 22.73
N PHE A 365 -20.74 -10.65 22.37
CA PHE A 365 -20.49 -12.10 22.38
C PHE A 365 -19.32 -12.46 23.30
N LYS A 366 -19.37 -13.66 23.88
CA LYS A 366 -18.23 -14.27 24.58
C LYS A 366 -17.20 -14.80 23.57
N PRO A 367 -15.91 -14.90 23.93
CA PRO A 367 -14.88 -15.41 23.04
C PRO A 367 -15.20 -16.79 22.44
N GLU A 368 -15.76 -17.71 23.20
CA GLU A 368 -16.15 -19.06 22.78
C GLU A 368 -17.27 -19.09 21.72
N GLU A 369 -18.06 -18.02 21.60
CA GLU A 369 -19.12 -17.90 20.60
C GLU A 369 -18.59 -17.45 19.24
N VAL A 370 -17.38 -16.88 19.20
CA VAL A 370 -16.70 -16.44 17.97
C VAL A 370 -15.98 -17.63 17.33
N LYS A 371 -16.76 -18.48 16.66
CA LYS A 371 -16.28 -19.69 15.98
C LYS A 371 -16.65 -19.74 14.51
N GLU A 372 -17.57 -18.89 14.08
CA GLU A 372 -18.13 -18.96 12.73
C GLU A 372 -17.21 -18.26 11.73
N PRO A 373 -17.05 -18.83 10.52
CA PRO A 373 -16.36 -18.16 9.43
C PRO A 373 -17.25 -17.07 8.80
N ILE A 374 -16.65 -15.97 8.37
CA ILE A 374 -17.29 -14.94 7.53
C ILE A 374 -16.77 -15.09 6.11
N LYS A 375 -17.66 -15.25 5.12
CA LYS A 375 -17.27 -15.46 3.70
C LYS A 375 -17.46 -14.21 2.84
N PHE A 376 -16.45 -13.36 2.74
CA PHE A 376 -16.54 -12.25 1.77
C PHE A 376 -16.16 -12.73 0.38
N TYR A 377 -17.18 -12.89 -0.49
CA TYR A 377 -17.00 -13.37 -1.86
C TYR A 377 -16.41 -14.80 -1.84
N GLU A 378 -15.29 -15.04 -2.51
CA GLU A 378 -14.56 -16.31 -2.52
C GLU A 378 -13.62 -16.50 -1.31
N LYS A 379 -13.56 -15.51 -0.40
CA LYS A 379 -12.63 -15.53 0.72
C LYS A 379 -13.31 -15.90 2.01
N THR A 380 -12.72 -16.84 2.72
CA THR A 380 -13.19 -17.28 4.04
C THR A 380 -12.30 -16.68 5.12
N PHE A 381 -12.90 -15.91 6.03
CA PHE A 381 -12.27 -15.38 7.23
C PHE A 381 -12.67 -16.25 8.41
N LYS A 382 -11.78 -17.16 8.81
CA LYS A 382 -12.05 -18.10 9.89
C LYS A 382 -12.22 -17.37 11.22
N MET A 383 -13.15 -17.84 12.05
CA MET A 383 -13.43 -17.26 13.38
C MET A 383 -13.62 -15.73 13.35
N GLY A 384 -14.24 -15.22 12.30
CA GLY A 384 -14.53 -13.79 12.12
C GLY A 384 -15.95 -13.39 12.52
N GLY A 385 -16.81 -14.38 12.80
CA GLY A 385 -18.19 -14.14 13.14
C GLY A 385 -18.66 -14.94 14.35
N ALA A 386 -19.77 -14.47 14.90
CA ALA A 386 -20.53 -15.17 15.91
C ALA A 386 -21.96 -15.40 15.40
N LYS A 387 -22.54 -16.53 15.78
CA LYS A 387 -23.92 -16.87 15.40
C LYS A 387 -24.90 -16.16 16.33
N TYR A 388 -25.87 -15.45 15.77
CA TYR A 388 -27.02 -14.90 16.48
C TYR A 388 -28.27 -15.28 15.70
N GLN A 389 -29.15 -16.10 16.30
CA GLN A 389 -30.25 -16.76 15.58
C GLN A 389 -29.73 -17.47 14.33
N ASP A 390 -30.31 -17.22 13.16
CA ASP A 390 -29.89 -17.81 11.87
C ASP A 390 -28.79 -17.01 11.16
N TYR A 391 -28.24 -15.99 11.81
CA TYR A 391 -27.28 -15.07 11.20
C TYR A 391 -25.87 -15.29 11.75
N VAL A 392 -24.88 -15.11 10.87
CA VAL A 392 -23.47 -15.03 11.26
C VAL A 392 -23.04 -13.58 11.15
N ILE A 393 -22.74 -12.97 12.28
CA ILE A 393 -22.48 -11.53 12.39
C ILE A 393 -20.99 -11.31 12.57
N PRO A 394 -20.35 -10.42 11.79
CA PRO A 394 -18.93 -10.10 11.95
C PRO A 394 -18.69 -9.38 13.28
N VAL A 395 -17.59 -9.76 13.96
CA VAL A 395 -17.27 -9.25 15.30
C VAL A 395 -15.83 -8.76 15.40
N PHE A 396 -15.53 -7.99 16.45
CA PHE A 396 -14.19 -7.56 16.86
C PHE A 396 -14.09 -7.50 18.39
N PRO A 397 -12.90 -7.62 19.01
CA PRO A 397 -12.74 -7.56 20.46
C PRO A 397 -13.16 -6.20 21.05
N ILE A 398 -13.72 -6.18 22.26
CA ILE A 398 -14.01 -4.92 23.00
C ILE A 398 -12.72 -4.26 23.52
N ASP A 399 -11.76 -5.06 23.96
CA ASP A 399 -10.54 -4.62 24.63
C ASP A 399 -9.39 -4.33 23.65
N ILE A 400 -9.69 -3.48 22.67
CA ILE A 400 -8.79 -3.09 21.59
C ILE A 400 -7.62 -2.28 22.14
N PHE A 401 -6.41 -2.63 21.73
CA PHE A 401 -5.21 -1.87 22.05
C PHE A 401 -4.61 -1.29 20.77
N MET A 402 -4.48 0.03 20.73
CA MET A 402 -3.84 0.73 19.62
C MET A 402 -2.32 0.66 19.80
N ASP A 403 -1.66 -0.12 18.95
CA ASP A 403 -0.21 -0.35 19.00
C ASP A 403 0.57 0.35 17.87
N GLY A 404 -0.14 1.00 16.93
CA GLY A 404 0.42 1.63 15.74
C GLY A 404 0.99 0.62 14.73
N GLY A 405 0.80 -0.68 14.95
CA GLY A 405 1.53 -1.76 14.30
C GLY A 405 0.66 -2.71 13.50
N PHE A 406 0.97 -4.00 13.61
CA PHE A 406 0.35 -5.07 12.84
C PHE A 406 -1.12 -5.29 13.22
N GLY A 407 -1.44 -5.23 14.52
CA GLY A 407 -2.81 -5.40 15.02
C GLY A 407 -3.75 -4.32 14.49
N ASP A 408 -3.32 -3.06 14.58
CA ASP A 408 -4.07 -1.92 14.03
C ASP A 408 -4.29 -2.04 12.52
N GLN A 409 -3.29 -2.53 11.79
CA GLN A 409 -3.45 -2.76 10.35
C GLN A 409 -4.46 -3.86 10.06
N CYS A 410 -4.43 -4.98 10.80
CA CYS A 410 -5.43 -6.04 10.67
C CYS A 410 -6.83 -5.49 10.97
N MET A 411 -6.98 -4.70 12.02
CA MET A 411 -8.25 -4.09 12.38
C MET A 411 -8.78 -3.17 11.27
N ARG A 412 -7.92 -2.31 10.69
CA ARG A 412 -8.29 -1.48 9.53
C ARG A 412 -8.76 -2.30 8.33
N GLN A 413 -8.08 -3.40 8.02
CA GLN A 413 -8.49 -4.28 6.92
C GLN A 413 -9.81 -4.98 7.22
N TRP A 414 -10.01 -5.43 8.45
CA TRP A 414 -11.24 -6.07 8.88
C TRP A 414 -12.44 -5.12 8.77
N ILE A 415 -12.31 -3.88 9.26
CA ILE A 415 -13.33 -2.83 9.08
C ILE A 415 -13.57 -2.56 7.60
N ARG A 416 -12.51 -2.44 6.79
CA ARG A 416 -12.63 -2.19 5.35
C ARG A 416 -13.41 -3.28 4.62
N MET A 417 -13.17 -4.54 4.93
CA MET A 417 -13.89 -5.67 4.34
C MET A 417 -15.39 -5.62 4.68
N ASN A 418 -15.71 -5.41 5.96
CA ASN A 418 -17.08 -5.32 6.44
C ASN A 418 -17.85 -4.17 5.76
N TYR A 419 -17.27 -2.97 5.70
CA TYR A 419 -17.91 -1.81 5.08
C TYR A 419 -17.91 -1.85 3.55
N CYS A 420 -16.89 -2.48 2.94
CA CYS A 420 -16.88 -2.80 1.50
C CYS A 420 -18.08 -3.69 1.13
N LYS A 421 -18.37 -4.72 1.93
CA LYS A 421 -19.55 -5.58 1.72
C LYS A 421 -20.85 -4.85 2.02
N LYS A 422 -20.94 -4.16 3.17
CA LYS A 422 -22.15 -3.45 3.65
C LYS A 422 -22.65 -2.41 2.67
N TYR A 423 -21.77 -1.55 2.15
CA TYR A 423 -22.15 -0.43 1.28
C TYR A 423 -21.75 -0.63 -0.19
N GLY A 424 -21.05 -1.71 -0.50
CA GLY A 424 -20.64 -1.97 -1.86
C GLY A 424 -19.52 -1.07 -2.40
N PHE A 425 -18.71 -0.51 -1.51
CA PHE A 425 -17.57 0.32 -1.90
C PHE A 425 -16.38 -0.53 -2.34
N LYS A 426 -15.44 0.08 -3.09
CA LYS A 426 -14.11 -0.52 -3.28
C LYS A 426 -13.39 -0.58 -1.94
N ILE A 427 -12.64 -1.64 -1.66
CA ILE A 427 -11.97 -1.82 -0.35
C ILE A 427 -11.01 -0.68 0.02
N ALA A 428 -10.34 -0.09 -0.98
CA ALA A 428 -9.41 1.04 -0.79
C ALA A 428 -10.12 2.41 -0.77
N SER A 429 -11.45 2.44 -0.81
CA SER A 429 -12.23 3.67 -0.92
C SER A 429 -12.21 4.48 0.38
N ASP A 430 -11.98 5.79 0.27
CA ASP A 430 -12.11 6.72 1.41
C ASP A 430 -13.53 6.75 2.00
N TYR A 431 -14.56 6.38 1.22
CA TYR A 431 -15.93 6.31 1.71
C TYR A 431 -16.04 5.38 2.92
N ILE A 432 -15.29 4.27 2.93
CA ILE A 432 -15.34 3.32 4.04
C ILE A 432 -14.90 3.97 5.35
N LEU A 433 -13.85 4.82 5.33
CA LEU A 433 -13.41 5.53 6.52
C LEU A 433 -14.55 6.38 7.09
N TYR A 434 -15.14 7.27 6.29
CA TYR A 434 -16.14 8.20 6.80
C TYR A 434 -17.45 7.52 7.17
N TYR A 435 -17.89 6.50 6.43
CA TYR A 435 -19.09 5.73 6.81
C TYR A 435 -18.89 4.99 8.13
N PHE A 436 -17.71 4.40 8.35
CA PHE A 436 -17.37 3.79 9.63
C PHE A 436 -17.34 4.82 10.76
N LEU A 437 -16.72 5.98 10.56
CA LEU A 437 -16.66 7.04 11.59
C LEU A 437 -18.06 7.53 11.98
N VAL A 438 -18.99 7.63 11.03
CA VAL A 438 -20.38 8.04 11.31
C VAL A 438 -21.16 6.96 12.07
N ASP A 439 -21.05 5.69 11.66
CA ASP A 439 -21.63 4.56 12.41
C ASP A 439 -21.07 4.54 13.85
N ALA A 440 -19.76 4.76 14.03
CA ALA A 440 -19.11 4.79 15.34
C ALA A 440 -19.60 5.95 16.21
N VAL A 441 -19.80 7.15 15.64
CA VAL A 441 -20.43 8.29 16.34
C VAL A 441 -21.79 7.89 16.89
N LYS A 442 -22.63 7.22 16.10
CA LYS A 442 -23.97 6.78 16.55
C LYS A 442 -23.88 5.76 17.68
N VAL A 443 -22.96 4.80 17.61
CA VAL A 443 -22.74 3.85 18.72
C VAL A 443 -22.34 4.60 20.00
N ILE A 444 -21.40 5.53 19.90
CA ILE A 444 -20.85 6.27 21.03
C ILE A 444 -21.88 7.18 21.69
N LEU A 445 -22.73 7.82 20.89
CA LEU A 445 -23.74 8.75 21.38
C LEU A 445 -25.04 8.06 21.84
N SER A 446 -25.21 6.75 21.59
CA SER A 446 -26.43 6.02 22.00
C SER A 446 -26.43 5.73 23.51
N GLU A 447 -27.55 6.00 24.18
CA GLU A 447 -27.68 5.86 25.64
C GLU A 447 -27.67 4.39 26.10
N ASN A 448 -28.22 3.50 25.28
CA ASN A 448 -28.38 2.07 25.60
C ASN A 448 -27.14 1.21 25.29
N ILE A 449 -25.99 1.82 25.00
CA ILE A 449 -24.73 1.12 24.75
C ILE A 449 -23.81 1.24 25.97
N ASN A 450 -23.21 0.13 26.38
CA ASN A 450 -22.22 0.04 27.44
C ASN A 450 -20.98 0.88 27.11
N GLU A 451 -20.46 1.59 28.11
CA GLU A 451 -19.23 2.38 28.00
C GLU A 451 -18.02 1.58 27.50
N GLU A 452 -17.89 0.29 27.84
CA GLU A 452 -16.83 -0.58 27.29
C GLU A 452 -16.92 -0.67 25.76
N THR A 453 -18.13 -0.88 25.24
CA THR A 453 -18.40 -0.93 23.80
C THR A 453 -18.16 0.44 23.15
N LYS A 454 -18.63 1.54 23.76
CA LYS A 454 -18.36 2.89 23.26
C LYS A 454 -16.86 3.17 23.17
N ASN A 455 -16.09 2.78 24.19
CA ASN A 455 -14.63 2.95 24.23
C ASN A 455 -13.91 2.10 23.17
N ALA A 456 -14.41 0.89 22.88
CA ALA A 456 -13.93 0.07 21.76
C ALA A 456 -14.09 0.83 20.42
N TYR A 457 -15.28 1.39 20.17
CA TYR A 457 -15.54 2.19 18.96
C TYR A 457 -14.71 3.47 18.89
N LYS A 458 -14.50 4.19 20.01
CA LYS A 458 -13.57 5.34 20.07
C LYS A 458 -12.16 4.95 19.64
N THR A 459 -11.69 3.80 20.14
CA THR A 459 -10.38 3.25 19.79
C THR A 459 -10.31 2.89 18.30
N LEU A 460 -11.34 2.27 17.76
CA LEU A 460 -11.41 1.97 16.32
C LEU A 460 -11.40 3.21 15.44
N MET A 461 -12.10 4.28 15.84
CA MET A 461 -12.06 5.57 15.12
C MET A 461 -10.62 6.11 15.05
N ARG A 462 -9.89 6.05 16.18
CA ARG A 462 -8.46 6.42 16.22
C ARG A 462 -7.61 5.52 15.33
N ILE A 463 -7.78 4.19 15.39
CA ILE A 463 -7.05 3.23 14.53
C ILE A 463 -7.28 3.51 13.03
N MET A 464 -8.51 3.85 12.65
CA MET A 464 -8.88 4.15 11.26
C MET A 464 -8.30 5.49 10.78
N LEU A 465 -8.20 6.49 11.66
CA LEU A 465 -7.53 7.76 11.41
C LEU A 465 -6.00 7.65 11.50
N ASP A 466 -5.44 6.68 12.21
CA ASP A 466 -3.98 6.48 12.28
C ASP A 466 -3.41 5.74 11.05
N ARG A 467 -4.13 5.80 9.93
CA ARG A 467 -3.63 5.34 8.62
C ARG A 467 -2.63 6.35 8.06
N LYS A 468 -1.55 5.88 7.40
CA LYS A 468 -0.67 6.77 6.62
C LYS A 468 -1.42 7.39 5.44
N LYS A 469 -1.22 8.70 5.19
CA LYS A 469 -1.75 9.37 3.99
C LYS A 469 -1.00 8.89 2.75
N TYR A 470 -1.69 8.79 1.62
CA TYR A 470 -1.08 8.31 0.38
C TYR A 470 0.04 9.27 -0.07
N GLY A 471 1.25 8.75 -0.25
CA GLY A 471 2.41 9.53 -0.66
C GLY A 471 3.10 10.35 0.43
N LEU A 472 2.64 10.26 1.69
CA LEU A 472 3.23 10.97 2.83
C LEU A 472 3.54 9.99 3.97
N ASP A 473 4.61 10.23 4.73
CA ASP A 473 4.95 9.42 5.91
C ASP A 473 4.34 9.95 7.22
N ILE A 474 3.17 10.59 7.11
CA ILE A 474 2.38 11.08 8.26
C ILE A 474 1.04 10.37 8.30
N THR A 475 0.53 10.10 9.50
CA THR A 475 -0.81 9.52 9.67
C THR A 475 -1.89 10.58 9.47
N GLU A 476 -3.09 10.19 9.05
CA GLU A 476 -4.22 11.10 8.87
C GLU A 476 -4.54 11.81 10.20
N PHE A 477 -4.49 11.09 11.32
CA PHE A 477 -4.63 11.67 12.66
C PHE A 477 -3.58 12.75 12.93
N SER A 478 -2.28 12.46 12.72
CA SER A 478 -1.20 13.44 12.94
C SER A 478 -1.32 14.65 12.01
N TYR A 479 -1.73 14.42 10.76
CA TYR A 479 -1.97 15.48 9.79
C TYR A 479 -3.06 16.44 10.28
N LEU A 480 -4.19 15.91 10.75
CA LEU A 480 -5.30 16.71 11.30
C LEU A 480 -4.91 17.44 12.58
N GLN A 481 -4.14 16.79 13.46
CA GLN A 481 -3.66 17.39 14.70
C GLN A 481 -2.77 18.61 14.46
N ASN A 482 -2.04 18.65 13.34
CA ASN A 482 -1.22 19.78 12.91
C ASN A 482 -2.03 20.88 12.20
N ASN A 483 -3.28 21.11 12.60
CA ASN A 483 -4.18 22.14 12.06
C ASN A 483 -4.41 22.07 10.54
N ASN A 484 -4.22 20.90 9.92
CA ASN A 484 -4.51 20.75 8.50
C ASN A 484 -5.99 20.46 8.26
N HIS A 485 -6.50 21.00 7.17
CA HIS A 485 -7.89 20.77 6.73
C HIS A 485 -8.10 19.29 6.38
N PRO A 486 -9.22 18.66 6.77
CA PRO A 486 -9.49 17.27 6.41
C PRO A 486 -9.53 17.12 4.89
N SER A 487 -8.85 16.11 4.36
CA SER A 487 -8.71 15.90 2.92
C SER A 487 -8.80 14.43 2.56
N SER A 488 -9.34 14.15 1.37
CA SER A 488 -9.32 12.77 0.85
C SER A 488 -7.89 12.27 0.66
N SER A 489 -7.71 10.97 0.42
CA SER A 489 -6.40 10.35 0.16
C SER A 489 -5.58 11.05 -0.94
N ASN A 490 -6.23 11.71 -1.89
CA ASN A 490 -5.60 12.48 -2.98
C ASN A 490 -5.41 13.97 -2.65
N GLY A 491 -5.60 14.39 -1.40
CA GLY A 491 -5.46 15.79 -0.96
C GLY A 491 -6.63 16.71 -1.33
N ASN A 492 -7.70 16.20 -1.98
CA ASN A 492 -8.86 17.03 -2.35
C ASN A 492 -9.76 17.27 -1.12
N THR A 493 -9.81 18.53 -0.66
CA THR A 493 -10.61 19.01 0.47
C THR A 493 -12.10 19.12 0.15
N LYS A 494 -12.47 19.59 -1.05
CA LYS A 494 -13.89 19.67 -1.50
C LYS A 494 -14.60 18.31 -1.50
N LYS A 495 -13.85 17.24 -1.76
CA LYS A 495 -14.38 15.87 -1.73
C LYS A 495 -14.82 15.44 -0.33
N ILE A 496 -14.25 15.98 0.74
CA ILE A 496 -14.61 15.62 2.11
C ILE A 496 -16.04 16.02 2.45
N THR A 497 -16.46 17.23 2.08
CA THR A 497 -17.84 17.69 2.26
C THR A 497 -18.84 16.72 1.63
N TYR A 498 -18.54 16.22 0.42
CA TYR A 498 -19.36 15.24 -0.26
C TYR A 498 -19.38 13.87 0.44
N LEU A 499 -18.23 13.39 0.93
CA LEU A 499 -18.12 12.12 1.65
C LEU A 499 -18.92 12.14 2.97
N LEU A 500 -18.76 13.21 3.76
CA LEU A 500 -19.47 13.39 5.03
C LEU A 500 -20.98 13.53 4.81
N ASN A 501 -21.41 14.29 3.81
CA ASN A 501 -22.82 14.44 3.48
C ASN A 501 -23.47 13.08 3.11
N ASN A 502 -22.78 12.28 2.30
CA ASN A 502 -23.30 10.96 1.91
C ASN A 502 -23.33 9.98 3.10
N ALA A 503 -22.31 10.00 3.95
CA ALA A 503 -22.27 9.20 5.17
C ALA A 503 -23.41 9.60 6.14
N ALA A 504 -23.61 10.91 6.35
CA ALA A 504 -24.71 11.46 7.15
C ALA A 504 -26.08 11.01 6.62
N LYS A 505 -26.31 11.17 5.31
CA LYS A 505 -27.55 10.74 4.64
C LYS A 505 -27.81 9.24 4.78
N SER A 506 -26.77 8.42 4.65
CA SER A 506 -26.91 6.96 4.79
C SER A 506 -27.36 6.54 6.19
N GLU A 507 -27.09 7.38 7.19
CA GLU A 507 -27.43 7.17 8.58
C GLU A 507 -28.58 8.05 9.07
N LYS A 508 -29.27 8.73 8.14
CA LYS A 508 -30.37 9.69 8.39
C LYS A 508 -30.00 10.79 9.39
N ILE A 509 -28.73 11.19 9.46
CA ILE A 509 -28.30 12.30 10.33
C ILE A 509 -28.50 13.62 9.60
N ASN A 510 -29.39 14.47 10.12
CA ASN A 510 -29.71 15.77 9.53
C ASN A 510 -28.86 16.90 10.14
N VAL A 511 -27.57 16.92 9.81
CA VAL A 511 -26.65 18.03 10.17
C VAL A 511 -25.75 18.37 8.99
N LYS A 512 -25.16 19.57 8.99
CA LYS A 512 -24.18 19.97 7.99
C LYS A 512 -22.91 19.11 8.09
N PRO A 513 -22.18 18.92 6.97
CA PRO A 513 -21.03 18.03 6.92
C PRO A 513 -19.95 18.32 7.97
N TYR A 514 -19.60 19.59 8.22
CA TYR A 514 -18.55 19.91 9.19
C TYR A 514 -19.04 19.96 10.64
N THR A 515 -20.35 20.08 10.90
CA THR A 515 -20.92 19.80 12.23
C THR A 515 -20.70 18.33 12.59
N LEU A 516 -20.95 17.42 11.64
CA LEU A 516 -20.66 15.99 11.83
C LEU A 516 -19.15 15.74 11.98
N TRP A 517 -18.31 16.41 11.18
CA TRP A 517 -16.85 16.32 11.33
C TRP A 517 -16.36 16.82 12.69
N TYR A 518 -16.94 17.89 13.22
CA TYR A 518 -16.60 18.40 14.55
C TYR A 518 -16.93 17.37 15.62
N CYS A 519 -18.08 16.70 15.54
CA CYS A 519 -18.44 15.62 16.45
C CYS A 519 -17.43 14.46 16.39
N ILE A 520 -17.07 14.01 15.18
CA ILE A 520 -16.03 13.01 14.96
C ILE A 520 -14.71 13.46 15.62
N SER A 521 -14.28 14.70 15.33
CA SER A 521 -13.03 15.28 15.83
C SER A 521 -13.01 15.31 17.35
N LYS A 522 -14.11 15.74 17.98
CA LYS A 522 -14.24 15.80 19.44
C LYS A 522 -14.16 14.43 20.10
N ILE A 523 -14.80 13.41 19.51
CA ILE A 523 -14.74 12.04 20.01
C ILE A 523 -13.31 11.49 20.00
N VAL A 524 -12.52 11.84 18.99
CA VAL A 524 -11.13 11.33 18.86
C VAL A 524 -10.07 12.23 19.49
N GLY A 525 -10.42 13.44 19.94
CA GLY A 525 -9.51 14.41 20.56
C GLY A 525 -8.79 15.34 19.57
N LEU A 526 -9.45 15.73 18.48
CA LEU A 526 -8.96 16.64 17.45
C LEU A 526 -9.72 17.99 17.41
N GLU A 527 -10.65 18.21 18.33
CA GLU A 527 -11.57 19.36 18.31
C GLU A 527 -10.85 20.70 18.23
N LYS A 528 -9.78 20.91 19.01
CA LYS A 528 -9.03 22.17 19.01
C LYS A 528 -8.44 22.46 17.62
N SER A 529 -7.82 21.45 17.02
CA SER A 529 -7.14 21.60 15.72
C SER A 529 -8.09 21.75 14.52
N GLN A 530 -9.32 21.26 14.67
CA GLN A 530 -10.29 21.14 13.58
C GLN A 530 -11.46 22.14 13.69
N LEU A 531 -11.64 22.80 14.84
CA LEU A 531 -12.74 23.73 15.10
C LEU A 531 -12.84 24.85 14.07
N GLN A 532 -11.71 25.44 13.67
CA GLN A 532 -11.65 26.53 12.67
C GLN A 532 -12.34 26.17 11.34
N PHE A 533 -12.33 24.90 10.94
CA PHE A 533 -12.96 24.43 9.70
C PHE A 533 -14.45 24.13 9.87
N CYS A 534 -14.93 24.06 11.12
CA CYS A 534 -16.29 23.64 11.46
C CYS A 534 -17.20 24.81 11.86
N THR A 535 -16.63 25.95 12.26
CA THR A 535 -17.34 27.10 12.81
C THR A 535 -18.59 27.52 12.01
N GLN A 536 -18.49 27.59 10.68
CA GLN A 536 -19.62 28.01 9.85
C GLN A 536 -20.80 27.03 9.90
N ASP A 537 -20.52 25.73 9.76
CA ASP A 537 -21.54 24.68 9.79
C ASP A 537 -22.13 24.52 11.20
N LEU A 538 -21.29 24.64 12.23
CA LEU A 538 -21.71 24.64 13.63
C LEU A 538 -22.73 25.74 13.92
N PHE A 539 -22.47 26.96 13.45
CA PHE A 539 -23.40 28.07 13.58
C PHE A 539 -24.70 27.80 12.82
N ALA A 540 -24.61 27.27 11.59
CA ALA A 540 -25.76 26.98 10.75
C ALA A 540 -26.68 25.90 11.34
N ASP A 541 -26.15 24.96 12.12
CA ASP A 541 -26.91 23.93 12.83
C ASP A 541 -27.33 24.37 14.26
N GLY A 542 -27.21 25.66 14.59
CA GLY A 542 -27.69 26.22 15.86
C GLY A 542 -26.76 26.02 17.06
N SER A 543 -25.47 25.80 16.83
CA SER A 543 -24.48 25.69 17.90
C SER A 543 -23.94 27.06 18.33
N ASN A 544 -24.20 27.45 19.58
CA ASN A 544 -23.69 28.69 20.18
C ASN A 544 -22.18 28.64 20.53
N ILE A 545 -21.47 27.56 20.17
CA ILE A 545 -20.02 27.43 20.40
C ILE A 545 -19.24 28.55 19.69
N VAL A 546 -19.76 29.04 18.56
CA VAL A 546 -19.10 30.04 17.71
C VAL A 546 -19.00 31.42 18.36
N GLU A 547 -20.01 31.84 19.11
CA GLU A 547 -20.01 33.14 19.77
C GLU A 547 -18.95 33.20 20.87
N LYS A 548 -18.78 32.10 21.63
CA LYS A 548 -17.76 32.02 22.70
C LYS A 548 -16.33 31.98 22.18
N VAL A 549 -16.08 31.29 21.06
CA VAL A 549 -14.73 31.21 20.46
C VAL A 549 -14.31 32.58 19.92
N LYS A 550 -15.24 33.34 19.32
CA LYS A 550 -14.96 34.72 18.88
C LYS A 550 -14.62 35.64 20.06
N VAL A 551 -15.32 35.47 21.19
CA VAL A 551 -15.04 36.21 22.43
C VAL A 551 -13.65 35.85 22.98
N GLN A 552 -13.28 34.57 23.02
CA GLN A 552 -11.95 34.14 23.46
C GLN A 552 -10.83 34.57 22.49
N GLU A 553 -11.05 34.56 21.18
CA GLU A 553 -10.08 35.07 20.21
C GLU A 553 -9.92 36.60 20.28
N SER A 554 -10.97 37.34 20.60
CA SER A 554 -10.86 38.78 20.88
C SER A 554 -10.14 39.04 22.20
N GLU A 555 -10.44 38.30 23.27
CA GLU A 555 -9.76 38.39 24.56
C GLU A 555 -8.28 38.02 24.45
N GLN A 556 -7.92 36.95 23.72
CA GLN A 556 -6.52 36.59 23.49
C GLN A 556 -5.77 37.61 22.61
N LYS A 557 -6.46 38.27 21.68
CA LYS A 557 -5.89 39.37 20.90
C LYS A 557 -5.73 40.64 21.73
N GLU A 558 -6.61 40.91 22.68
CA GLU A 558 -6.49 42.02 23.63
C GLU A 558 -5.38 41.75 24.65
N ILE A 559 -5.32 40.57 25.26
CA ILE A 559 -4.22 40.14 26.13
C ILE A 559 -2.89 40.15 25.37
N GLY A 560 -2.88 39.74 24.09
CA GLY A 560 -1.69 39.80 23.24
C GLY A 560 -1.26 41.23 22.89
N LYS A 561 -2.19 42.19 22.85
CA LYS A 561 -1.90 43.62 22.68
C LYS A 561 -1.42 44.25 23.97
N GLU A 562 -2.08 43.98 25.11
CA GLU A 562 -1.67 44.43 26.44
C GLU A 562 -0.27 43.91 26.79
N ASN A 563 0.02 42.63 26.57
CA ASN A 563 1.37 42.09 26.78
C ASN A 563 2.42 42.70 25.84
N LYS A 564 2.00 43.18 24.66
CA LYS A 564 2.92 43.82 23.72
C LYS A 564 3.18 45.27 24.11
N GLU A 565 2.15 46.00 24.55
CA GLU A 565 2.27 47.34 25.15
C GLU A 565 3.05 47.29 26.47
N GLU A 566 2.87 46.26 27.30
CA GLU A 566 3.60 46.07 28.54
C GLU A 566 5.08 45.70 28.29
N ASN A 567 5.38 44.95 27.23
CA ASN A 567 6.75 44.68 26.79
C ASN A 567 7.42 45.87 26.08
N GLU A 568 6.66 46.70 25.38
CA GLU A 568 7.15 47.97 24.81
C GLU A 568 7.42 49.00 25.92
N ASN A 569 6.55 49.07 26.94
CA ASN A 569 6.76 49.90 28.14
C ASN A 569 7.90 49.38 29.03
N LYS A 570 8.11 48.06 29.15
CA LYS A 570 9.29 47.48 29.81
C LYS A 570 10.58 47.80 29.07
N LYS A 571 10.58 47.80 27.73
CA LYS A 571 11.75 48.21 26.93
C LYS A 571 12.02 49.72 26.97
N GLU A 572 11.01 50.56 27.22
CA GLU A 572 11.23 51.98 27.49
C GLU A 572 11.75 52.25 28.91
N ASN A 573 11.37 51.43 29.90
CA ASN A 573 11.88 51.53 31.27
C ASN A 573 13.28 50.89 31.46
N GLU A 574 13.61 49.84 30.71
CA GLU A 574 14.96 49.23 30.70
C GLU A 574 16.05 50.13 30.09
N ASN A 575 15.68 51.25 29.44
CA ASN A 575 16.64 52.26 28.96
C ASN A 575 16.85 53.44 29.94
N LYS A 576 16.29 53.38 31.16
CA LYS A 576 16.43 54.45 32.18
C LYS A 576 16.96 54.01 33.54
N GLU A 577 17.27 52.74 33.75
CA GLU A 577 17.82 52.22 35.03
C GLU A 577 19.13 51.44 34.84
N ASP A 578 20.12 52.07 34.20
CA ASP A 578 21.51 51.58 34.19
C ASP A 578 22.48 52.57 34.90
N GLU A 579 21.99 53.29 35.91
CA GLU A 579 22.80 53.95 36.93
C GLU A 579 22.12 53.88 38.32
N GLU A 580 22.07 52.70 38.96
CA GLU A 580 22.38 52.57 40.39
C GLU A 580 22.48 51.11 40.85
N LYS A 581 23.45 50.87 41.72
CA LYS A 581 23.94 49.55 42.14
C LYS A 581 23.04 48.89 43.18
N LYS A 582 22.99 47.55 43.12
CA LYS A 582 23.06 46.55 44.23
C LYS A 582 22.56 47.00 45.61
N LYS A 583 21.52 46.33 46.14
CA LYS A 583 21.59 45.46 47.34
C LYS A 583 20.24 44.82 47.75
N GLU A 584 20.35 43.54 48.13
CA GLU A 584 19.66 42.80 49.21
C GLU A 584 18.11 42.67 49.30
N LYS A 585 17.65 41.41 49.11
CA LYS A 585 16.79 40.58 49.98
C LYS A 585 15.65 41.26 50.80
N VAL A 586 14.40 40.81 50.60
CA VAL A 586 13.55 40.00 51.51
C VAL A 586 12.11 39.90 50.98
N ASN A 587 11.51 38.72 51.22
CA ASN A 587 10.13 38.28 50.95
C ASN A 587 9.03 39.20 51.51
N GLU A 588 7.87 39.22 50.84
CA GLU A 588 6.58 38.63 51.27
C GLU A 588 5.46 39.07 50.30
N ASN A 589 4.34 38.33 50.26
CA ASN A 589 3.15 38.50 49.40
C ASN A 589 3.14 37.80 48.04
N VAL A 590 3.16 36.46 48.08
CA VAL A 590 2.51 35.61 47.07
C VAL A 590 1.66 34.59 47.81
N ASN A 591 0.39 34.93 48.10
CA ASN A 591 -0.59 33.93 48.53
C ASN A 591 -2.07 34.34 48.40
N GLU A 592 -2.40 35.47 47.79
CA GLU A 592 -3.81 35.83 47.50
C GLU A 592 -4.16 35.72 46.01
N ASN A 593 -3.20 35.91 45.08
CA ASN A 593 -3.45 35.79 43.63
C ASN A 593 -3.56 34.33 43.10
N GLU A 594 -3.17 33.32 43.88
CA GLU A 594 -3.34 31.91 43.46
C GLU A 594 -4.75 31.38 43.72
N LYS A 595 -5.49 31.93 44.69
CA LYS A 595 -6.87 31.50 44.98
C LYS A 595 -7.91 32.12 44.03
N GLU A 596 -7.75 33.38 43.63
CA GLU A 596 -8.64 33.98 42.62
C GLU A 596 -8.42 33.37 41.22
N ASN A 597 -7.17 33.03 40.86
CA ASN A 597 -6.87 32.34 39.60
C ASN A 597 -7.35 30.88 39.57
N GLU A 598 -7.45 30.19 40.71
CA GLU A 598 -8.05 28.85 40.78
C GLU A 598 -9.58 28.90 40.71
N GLU A 599 -10.25 29.87 41.34
CA GLU A 599 -11.71 30.03 41.23
C GLU A 599 -12.17 30.49 39.83
N GLU A 600 -11.40 31.35 39.17
CA GLU A 600 -11.70 31.81 37.81
C GLU A 600 -11.43 30.71 36.76
N LYS A 601 -10.35 29.92 36.93
CA LYS A 601 -10.14 28.68 36.15
C LYS A 601 -11.26 27.66 36.35
N THR A 602 -11.77 27.52 37.57
CA THR A 602 -12.84 26.56 37.86
C THR A 602 -14.18 26.99 37.24
N LYS A 603 -14.50 28.30 37.24
CA LYS A 603 -15.69 28.85 36.57
C LYS A 603 -15.62 28.75 35.04
N VAL A 604 -14.45 28.96 34.44
CA VAL A 604 -14.25 28.81 32.98
C VAL A 604 -14.42 27.33 32.56
N VAL A 605 -13.96 26.39 33.38
CA VAL A 605 -14.11 24.94 33.13
C VAL A 605 -15.58 24.49 33.24
N GLU A 606 -16.35 24.97 34.23
CA GLU A 606 -17.79 24.66 34.35
C GLU A 606 -18.63 25.23 33.20
N VAL A 607 -18.30 26.44 32.71
CA VAL A 607 -19.00 27.06 31.57
C VAL A 607 -18.65 26.37 30.24
N GLU A 608 -17.43 25.83 30.12
CA GLU A 608 -17.03 24.97 29.01
C GLU A 608 -17.83 23.66 28.99
N GLU A 609 -17.98 22.95 30.11
CA GLU A 609 -18.71 21.68 30.18
C GLU A 609 -20.19 21.81 29.80
N LYS A 610 -20.87 22.87 30.28
CA LYS A 610 -22.29 23.09 29.93
C LYS A 610 -22.53 23.41 28.45
N SER A 611 -21.56 24.03 27.77
CA SER A 611 -21.66 24.30 26.31
C SER A 611 -21.29 23.08 25.45
N LYS A 612 -20.42 22.20 25.97
CA LYS A 612 -19.97 20.97 25.31
C LYS A 612 -21.11 19.96 25.10
N ASP A 613 -22.15 20.00 25.92
CA ASP A 613 -23.30 19.10 25.84
C ASP A 613 -24.26 19.39 24.68
N ASN A 614 -24.30 20.62 24.16
CA ASN A 614 -25.39 21.00 23.27
C ASN A 614 -25.28 20.35 21.88
N ILE A 615 -24.06 20.14 21.36
CA ILE A 615 -23.89 19.54 20.03
C ILE A 615 -24.14 18.03 19.98
N TYR A 616 -23.79 17.32 21.05
CA TYR A 616 -24.12 15.91 21.16
C TYR A 616 -25.62 15.73 21.28
N LYS A 617 -26.31 16.62 22.01
CA LYS A 617 -27.77 16.68 22.06
C LYS A 617 -28.39 16.98 20.69
N ILE A 618 -27.83 17.91 19.91
CA ILE A 618 -28.28 18.19 18.53
C ILE A 618 -28.16 16.95 17.65
N ILE A 619 -27.05 16.22 17.72
CA ILE A 619 -26.91 15.00 16.91
C ILE A 619 -27.84 13.91 17.47
N GLN A 620 -27.84 13.67 18.79
CA GLN A 620 -28.69 12.68 19.48
C GLN A 620 -30.19 12.87 19.20
N SER A 621 -30.68 14.12 19.13
CA SER A 621 -32.09 14.39 18.81
C SER A 621 -32.44 14.15 17.34
N ASN A 622 -31.43 14.08 16.47
CA ASN A 622 -31.58 13.92 15.02
C ASN A 622 -31.29 12.49 14.51
N TYR A 623 -31.04 11.51 15.40
CA TYR A 623 -30.88 10.12 14.96
C TYR A 623 -31.47 9.11 15.96
N GLN A 624 -31.77 7.91 15.44
CA GLN A 624 -32.32 6.81 16.24
C GLN A 624 -31.25 6.09 17.05
N GLN A 625 -31.46 6.00 18.37
CA GLN A 625 -30.53 5.35 19.28
C GLN A 625 -30.35 3.86 18.96
N TYR A 626 -29.12 3.39 19.08
CA TYR A 626 -28.81 1.97 19.01
C TYR A 626 -29.06 1.29 20.35
N ASN A 627 -29.55 0.05 20.30
CA ASN A 627 -29.73 -0.79 21.48
C ASN A 627 -28.60 -1.83 21.55
N GLU A 628 -28.02 -2.02 22.74
CA GLU A 628 -27.08 -3.12 22.96
C GLU A 628 -27.84 -4.38 23.37
N ILE A 629 -27.73 -5.43 22.56
CA ILE A 629 -28.18 -6.77 22.91
C ILE A 629 -27.00 -7.48 23.55
N ASN A 630 -27.02 -7.53 24.88
CA ASN A 630 -25.98 -8.19 25.63
C ASN A 630 -26.36 -9.65 25.89
N LEU A 631 -25.91 -10.57 25.02
CA LEU A 631 -26.08 -12.03 25.23
C LEU A 631 -25.39 -12.49 26.52
N ILE A 632 -24.45 -11.70 27.05
CA ILE A 632 -23.71 -11.99 28.29
C ILE A 632 -24.62 -11.86 29.53
N LYS A 633 -25.85 -11.35 29.41
CA LYS A 633 -26.76 -11.16 30.56
C LYS A 633 -27.77 -12.29 30.80
N ASN A 634 -27.46 -13.52 30.43
CA ASN A 634 -27.83 -14.63 31.31
C ASN A 634 -26.79 -14.75 32.42
N ILE A 635 -26.85 -13.83 33.40
CA ILE A 635 -26.30 -14.12 34.72
C ILE A 635 -27.01 -15.41 35.14
N GLN A 636 -26.27 -16.52 35.12
CA GLN A 636 -26.78 -17.81 35.54
C GLN A 636 -26.90 -17.70 37.06
N TYR A 637 -28.12 -17.45 37.51
CA TYR A 637 -28.40 -17.38 38.93
C TYR A 637 -28.29 -18.78 39.51
N GLU A 638 -27.56 -18.90 40.61
CA GLU A 638 -27.59 -20.10 41.44
C GLU A 638 -28.88 -20.02 42.26
N TYR A 639 -29.89 -20.76 41.79
CA TYR A 639 -31.18 -20.87 42.45
C TYR A 639 -31.12 -21.79 43.68
N VAL A 640 -30.01 -21.76 44.41
CA VAL A 640 -29.89 -22.37 45.72
C VAL A 640 -29.59 -21.24 46.69
N CYS A 641 -30.45 -21.06 47.67
CA CYS A 641 -30.25 -20.02 48.67
C CYS A 641 -28.99 -20.33 49.46
N TYR A 642 -28.00 -19.44 49.41
CA TYR A 642 -26.73 -19.64 50.11
C TYR A 642 -26.88 -19.70 51.64
N ILE A 643 -27.99 -19.22 52.19
CA ILE A 643 -28.26 -19.17 53.63
C ILE A 643 -29.04 -20.41 54.07
N THR A 644 -30.18 -20.69 53.42
CA THR A 644 -31.07 -21.79 53.83
C THR A 644 -30.78 -23.09 53.10
N LEU A 645 -29.96 -23.05 52.05
CA LEU A 645 -29.69 -24.13 51.10
C LEU A 645 -30.92 -24.60 50.30
N ASP A 646 -32.03 -23.86 50.38
CA ASP A 646 -33.25 -24.20 49.65
C ASP A 646 -33.11 -23.93 48.14
N ASP A 647 -33.70 -24.81 47.34
CA ASP A 647 -33.84 -24.61 45.90
C ASP A 647 -34.91 -23.54 45.62
N THR A 648 -34.45 -22.35 45.25
CA THR A 648 -35.27 -21.20 44.86
C THR A 648 -35.68 -21.23 43.39
N SER A 649 -35.40 -22.30 42.62
CA SER A 649 -35.67 -22.34 41.18
C SER A 649 -37.17 -22.23 40.86
N LYS A 650 -38.02 -22.72 41.75
CA LYS A 650 -39.49 -22.68 41.60
C LYS A 650 -40.12 -21.41 42.12
N THR A 651 -39.52 -20.77 43.12
CA THR A 651 -40.12 -19.65 43.87
C THR A 651 -39.49 -18.30 43.52
N GLY A 652 -38.27 -18.31 42.97
CA GLY A 652 -37.47 -17.11 42.87
C GLY A 652 -36.95 -16.67 44.24
N GLY A 653 -36.57 -15.41 44.37
CA GLY A 653 -36.03 -14.88 45.63
C GLY A 653 -35.39 -13.52 45.44
N TYR A 654 -34.30 -13.26 46.14
CA TYR A 654 -33.59 -11.98 46.11
C TYR A 654 -32.11 -12.18 45.80
N THR A 655 -31.56 -11.37 44.91
CA THR A 655 -30.11 -11.32 44.68
C THR A 655 -29.53 -10.04 45.25
N ILE A 656 -28.29 -10.13 45.68
CA ILE A 656 -27.48 -8.97 46.06
C ILE A 656 -26.99 -8.30 44.77
N PRO A 657 -27.18 -6.99 44.59
CA PRO A 657 -26.64 -6.29 43.43
C PRO A 657 -25.10 -6.30 43.46
N ARG A 658 -24.46 -6.10 42.30
CA ARG A 658 -23.02 -5.87 42.26
C ARG A 658 -22.66 -4.69 43.16
N HIS A 659 -21.58 -4.81 43.92
CA HIS A 659 -21.12 -3.75 44.83
C HIS A 659 -19.59 -3.73 44.90
N HIS A 660 -19.04 -2.57 45.19
CA HIS A 660 -17.61 -2.38 45.32
C HIS A 660 -17.14 -2.83 46.71
N ILE A 661 -16.09 -3.64 46.76
CA ILE A 661 -15.33 -3.92 47.99
C ILE A 661 -14.28 -2.82 48.16
N THR A 662 -13.64 -2.44 47.05
CA THR A 662 -12.70 -1.32 46.92
C THR A 662 -12.90 -0.65 45.55
N ASP A 663 -12.18 0.43 45.26
CA ASP A 663 -12.23 1.12 43.95
C ASP A 663 -11.86 0.21 42.77
N THR A 664 -11.11 -0.87 43.02
CA THR A 664 -10.62 -1.80 41.99
C THR A 664 -11.26 -3.19 42.06
N MET A 665 -11.89 -3.57 43.18
CA MET A 665 -12.53 -4.88 43.36
C MET A 665 -14.05 -4.77 43.48
N VAL A 666 -14.77 -5.48 42.60
CA VAL A 666 -16.24 -5.54 42.56
C VAL A 666 -16.72 -6.94 42.87
N CYS A 667 -17.53 -7.09 43.92
CA CYS A 667 -18.23 -8.33 44.25
C CYS A 667 -19.44 -8.49 43.33
N ARG A 668 -19.62 -9.68 42.75
CA ARG A 668 -20.73 -10.02 41.84
C ARG A 668 -21.45 -11.29 42.29
N PRO A 669 -22.24 -11.25 43.38
CA PRO A 669 -23.01 -12.40 43.83
C PRO A 669 -24.00 -12.86 42.75
N ASN A 670 -24.11 -14.17 42.55
CA ASN A 670 -25.03 -14.79 41.58
C ASN A 670 -26.07 -15.71 42.23
N TYR A 671 -26.07 -15.92 43.55
CA TYR A 671 -27.06 -16.76 44.23
C TYR A 671 -28.37 -16.01 44.53
N VAL A 672 -29.47 -16.77 44.55
CA VAL A 672 -30.82 -16.28 44.84
C VAL A 672 -31.21 -16.69 46.25
N LEU A 673 -31.34 -15.70 47.12
CA LEU A 673 -31.75 -15.88 48.50
C LEU A 673 -33.25 -16.14 48.59
N SER A 674 -33.64 -17.18 49.32
CA SER A 674 -35.04 -17.45 49.65
C SER A 674 -35.61 -16.32 50.51
N GLU A 675 -36.94 -16.24 50.59
CA GLU A 675 -37.60 -15.30 51.49
C GLU A 675 -37.23 -15.60 52.95
N GLU A 676 -37.16 -16.88 53.36
CA GLU A 676 -36.68 -17.26 54.69
C GLU A 676 -35.22 -16.83 54.92
N GLY A 677 -34.35 -17.00 53.93
CA GLY A 677 -32.95 -16.56 54.02
C GLY A 677 -32.82 -15.05 54.14
N LEU A 678 -33.72 -14.28 53.53
CA LEU A 678 -33.77 -12.83 53.74
C LEU A 678 -34.33 -12.47 55.12
N GLN A 679 -35.31 -13.23 55.61
CA GLN A 679 -35.92 -13.03 56.92
C GLN A 679 -34.98 -13.39 58.08
N SER A 680 -34.05 -14.33 57.91
CA SER A 680 -33.06 -14.67 58.92
C SER A 680 -32.10 -13.52 59.27
N TYR A 681 -32.12 -12.44 58.47
CA TYR A 681 -31.37 -11.20 58.71
C TYR A 681 -32.20 -10.09 59.38
N GLN A 682 -33.47 -10.35 59.78
CA GLN A 682 -34.28 -9.34 60.49
C GLN A 682 -33.62 -8.95 61.82
N GLY A 683 -33.26 -7.66 61.96
CA GLY A 683 -32.62 -7.08 63.15
C GLY A 683 -31.10 -6.98 63.12
N ARG A 684 -30.43 -7.32 62.00
CA ARG A 684 -28.97 -7.16 61.82
C ARG A 684 -28.65 -6.45 60.51
N ASP A 685 -27.45 -5.86 60.43
CA ASP A 685 -26.91 -5.36 59.18
C ASP A 685 -26.77 -6.49 58.16
N PHE A 686 -27.31 -6.28 56.96
CA PHE A 686 -27.24 -7.26 55.90
C PHE A 686 -25.85 -7.21 55.26
N LEU A 687 -25.02 -8.20 55.59
CA LEU A 687 -23.68 -8.35 55.03
C LEU A 687 -23.74 -9.31 53.84
N CYS A 688 -23.06 -8.95 52.74
CA CYS A 688 -22.90 -9.85 51.61
C CYS A 688 -22.18 -11.15 52.06
N PRO A 689 -22.73 -12.35 51.82
CA PRO A 689 -22.11 -13.58 52.32
C PRO A 689 -20.83 -13.98 51.58
N ILE A 690 -20.48 -13.35 50.45
CA ILE A 690 -19.17 -13.52 49.78
C ILE A 690 -18.09 -12.63 50.41
N CYS A 691 -18.36 -11.33 50.51
CA CYS A 691 -17.31 -10.35 50.82
C CYS A 691 -17.54 -9.55 52.10
N TYR A 692 -18.63 -9.83 52.82
CA TYR A 692 -19.03 -9.18 54.06
C TYR A 692 -19.23 -7.66 53.97
N THR A 693 -19.32 -7.09 52.77
CA THR A 693 -19.70 -5.69 52.57
C THR A 693 -21.14 -5.49 53.04
N ARG A 694 -21.39 -4.40 53.79
CA ARG A 694 -22.73 -4.01 54.23
C ARG A 694 -23.56 -3.59 53.02
N ILE A 695 -24.75 -4.17 52.87
CA ILE A 695 -25.67 -3.92 51.77
C ILE A 695 -26.97 -3.38 52.36
N GLU A 696 -27.50 -2.32 51.77
CA GLU A 696 -28.81 -1.82 52.15
C GLU A 696 -29.89 -2.83 51.71
N LYS A 697 -30.77 -3.24 52.62
CA LYS A 697 -31.83 -4.22 52.34
C LYS A 697 -32.69 -3.82 51.15
N ASN A 698 -32.92 -2.52 50.96
CA ASN A 698 -33.71 -1.96 49.86
C ASN A 698 -33.00 -2.03 48.50
N SER A 699 -31.71 -2.34 48.47
CA SER A 699 -30.94 -2.52 47.23
C SER A 699 -31.03 -3.94 46.64
N LEU A 700 -31.61 -4.89 47.39
CA LEU A 700 -31.79 -6.27 46.93
C LEU A 700 -32.79 -6.33 45.78
N ILE A 701 -32.45 -7.13 44.76
CA ILE A 701 -33.25 -7.23 43.55
C ILE A 701 -34.06 -8.52 43.61
N LYS A 702 -35.39 -8.41 43.52
CA LYS A 702 -36.27 -9.58 43.45
C LYS A 702 -36.09 -10.29 42.10
N ILE A 703 -35.78 -11.58 42.14
CA ILE A 703 -35.58 -12.47 41.00
C ILE A 703 -36.79 -13.40 40.90
N LYS A 704 -37.40 -13.47 39.73
CA LYS A 704 -38.50 -14.42 39.45
C LYS A 704 -38.00 -15.87 39.49
N SER A 705 -38.94 -16.80 39.58
CA SER A 705 -38.62 -18.23 39.42
C SER A 705 -37.87 -18.49 38.11
N GLN A 706 -37.04 -19.52 38.08
CA GLN A 706 -36.28 -19.91 36.90
C GLN A 706 -37.21 -20.13 35.69
N LYS A 707 -38.38 -20.74 35.92
CA LYS A 707 -39.38 -21.00 34.87
C LYS A 707 -39.99 -19.73 34.30
N GLU A 708 -40.37 -18.76 35.15
CA GLU A 708 -40.91 -17.48 34.68
C GLU A 708 -39.85 -16.64 33.98
N ARG A 709 -38.61 -16.68 34.48
CA ARG A 709 -37.48 -16.01 33.85
C ARG A 709 -37.20 -16.59 32.46
N LEU A 710 -37.24 -17.92 32.30
CA LEU A 710 -37.10 -18.58 31.00
C LEU A 710 -38.22 -18.17 30.03
N LYS A 711 -39.46 -18.06 30.51
CA LYS A 711 -40.58 -17.52 29.71
C LYS A 711 -40.41 -16.05 29.32
N ASP A 712 -39.91 -15.21 30.23
CA ASP A 712 -39.61 -13.79 29.96
C ASP A 712 -38.49 -13.63 28.92
N LEU A 713 -37.52 -14.56 28.93
CA LEU A 713 -36.44 -14.63 27.94
C LEU A 713 -36.98 -15.09 26.58
N GLU A 714 -37.77 -16.16 26.54
CA GLU A 714 -38.40 -16.66 25.30
C GLU A 714 -39.33 -15.61 24.66
N THR A 715 -40.09 -14.85 25.46
CA THR A 715 -40.98 -13.80 24.94
C THR A 715 -40.26 -12.54 24.47
N LYS A 716 -39.06 -12.25 25.01
CA LYS A 716 -38.21 -11.13 24.54
C LYS A 716 -37.33 -11.52 23.35
N GLU A 717 -36.83 -12.74 23.30
CA GLU A 717 -36.01 -13.26 22.19
C GLU A 717 -36.84 -13.50 20.91
N ASN A 718 -38.12 -13.89 21.04
CA ASN A 718 -39.01 -14.13 19.90
C ASN A 718 -39.50 -12.87 19.15
N LYS A 719 -39.17 -11.65 19.59
CA LYS A 719 -39.61 -10.40 18.94
C LYS A 719 -38.52 -9.69 18.13
N ILE A 720 -37.29 -10.15 18.16
CA ILE A 720 -36.15 -9.49 17.50
C ILE A 720 -35.75 -10.35 16.30
N GLN A 721 -36.53 -10.29 15.20
CA GLN A 721 -36.06 -10.83 13.93
C GLN A 721 -35.03 -9.86 13.35
N ILE A 722 -33.78 -10.30 13.23
CA ILE A 722 -32.80 -9.59 12.40
C ILE A 722 -33.29 -9.68 10.95
N VAL A 723 -33.44 -8.55 10.26
CA VAL A 723 -33.80 -8.54 8.83
C VAL A 723 -32.87 -7.57 8.10
N ASN A 724 -32.51 -7.95 6.88
CA ASN A 724 -31.87 -7.09 5.88
C ASN A 724 -30.47 -6.52 6.17
N GLU A 725 -29.61 -7.19 6.93
CA GLU A 725 -28.18 -7.16 6.61
C GLU A 725 -27.94 -7.92 5.29
N PRO A 726 -26.89 -7.62 4.49
CA PRO A 726 -26.57 -8.39 3.30
C PRO A 726 -26.41 -9.86 3.70
N LYS A 727 -27.46 -10.62 3.43
CA LYS A 727 -27.69 -11.99 3.89
C LYS A 727 -26.43 -12.82 3.68
N TYR A 728 -25.86 -13.34 4.76
CA TYR A 728 -25.22 -14.66 4.71
C TYR A 728 -26.33 -15.71 4.77
N LYS A 729 -27.26 -15.70 3.80
CA LYS A 729 -28.15 -16.84 3.62
C LYS A 729 -27.25 -17.96 3.12
N LYS A 730 -26.97 -18.93 3.99
CA LYS A 730 -26.29 -20.17 3.62
C LYS A 730 -26.99 -20.81 2.40
N ASP A 731 -28.30 -20.62 2.29
CA ASP A 731 -29.15 -21.09 1.19
C ASP A 731 -29.00 -20.31 -0.14
N SER A 732 -28.40 -19.11 -0.14
CA SER A 732 -28.14 -18.33 -1.36
C SER A 732 -26.71 -18.48 -1.88
N HIS A 733 -25.94 -19.42 -1.32
CA HIS A 733 -24.61 -19.75 -1.83
C HIS A 733 -24.74 -20.68 -3.04
N GLU A 734 -24.34 -20.19 -4.20
CA GLU A 734 -24.46 -20.92 -5.46
C GLU A 734 -23.19 -21.72 -5.74
N ILE A 735 -23.31 -23.05 -5.92
CA ILE A 735 -22.22 -23.85 -6.48
C ILE A 735 -22.33 -23.77 -8.00
N LEU A 736 -21.44 -23.02 -8.62
CA LEU A 736 -21.43 -22.80 -10.05
C LEU A 736 -20.92 -24.05 -10.75
N LYS A 737 -21.80 -24.70 -11.50
CA LYS A 737 -21.44 -25.78 -12.41
C LYS A 737 -20.96 -25.17 -13.72
N ILE A 738 -19.64 -25.17 -13.93
CA ILE A 738 -19.06 -24.61 -15.14
C ILE A 738 -19.17 -25.63 -16.26
N THR A 739 -19.98 -25.28 -17.27
CA THR A 739 -20.09 -26.01 -18.53
C THR A 739 -19.55 -25.15 -19.67
N THR A 740 -18.68 -25.70 -20.50
CA THR A 740 -18.27 -25.09 -21.77
C THR A 740 -19.39 -25.31 -22.78
N THR A 741 -20.02 -24.25 -23.27
CA THR A 741 -21.00 -24.36 -24.35
C THR A 741 -20.28 -24.21 -25.69
N ASP A 742 -20.56 -25.09 -26.66
CA ASP A 742 -19.94 -24.99 -27.98
C ASP A 742 -20.54 -23.84 -28.80
N ASN A 743 -21.77 -23.42 -28.47
CA ASN A 743 -22.56 -22.43 -29.22
C ASN A 743 -23.01 -21.27 -28.31
N ASP A 744 -22.17 -20.24 -28.20
CA ASP A 744 -22.42 -19.01 -27.41
C ASP A 744 -22.68 -17.83 -28.36
N TYR A 745 -23.77 -17.91 -29.13
CA TYR A 745 -24.14 -16.95 -30.19
C TYR A 745 -25.36 -16.08 -29.82
N GLU A 746 -26.12 -16.48 -28.80
CA GLU A 746 -27.33 -15.76 -28.39
C GLU A 746 -26.95 -14.38 -27.86
N LEU A 747 -27.60 -13.33 -28.39
CA LEU A 747 -27.41 -11.97 -27.92
C LEU A 747 -28.51 -11.64 -26.92
N LYS A 748 -28.12 -11.29 -25.69
CA LYS A 748 -28.99 -10.75 -24.66
C LYS A 748 -28.76 -9.26 -24.48
N LEU A 749 -29.83 -8.53 -24.22
CA LEU A 749 -29.72 -7.14 -23.79
C LEU A 749 -29.23 -7.06 -22.35
N LEU A 750 -28.53 -5.98 -22.00
CA LEU A 750 -28.03 -5.77 -20.64
C LEU A 750 -29.14 -5.79 -19.58
N ASP A 751 -30.34 -5.28 -19.90
CA ASP A 751 -31.49 -5.30 -18.98
C ASP A 751 -32.08 -6.72 -18.78
N GLU A 752 -31.76 -7.66 -19.67
CA GLU A 752 -32.13 -9.08 -19.54
C GLU A 752 -31.08 -9.89 -18.75
N CYS A 753 -29.90 -9.31 -18.55
CA CYS A 753 -28.78 -9.97 -17.87
C CYS A 753 -28.86 -9.82 -16.34
N ASN A 754 -28.62 -10.90 -15.60
CA ASN A 754 -28.49 -10.84 -14.15
C ASN A 754 -27.02 -10.71 -13.72
N LEU A 755 -26.49 -9.50 -13.68
CA LEU A 755 -25.09 -9.27 -13.26
C LEU A 755 -24.90 -9.21 -11.73
N LYS A 756 -25.96 -9.41 -10.93
CA LYS A 756 -25.88 -9.32 -9.46
C LYS A 756 -25.55 -10.67 -8.85
N THR A 757 -24.52 -10.70 -8.01
CA THR A 757 -24.11 -11.91 -7.29
C THR A 757 -23.82 -11.62 -5.82
N LEU A 758 -24.30 -12.48 -4.92
CA LEU A 758 -24.09 -12.35 -3.48
C LEU A 758 -22.93 -13.22 -2.97
N SER A 759 -22.94 -14.52 -3.28
CA SER A 759 -21.94 -15.52 -2.87
C SER A 759 -22.00 -16.75 -3.77
N TYR A 760 -20.84 -17.29 -4.13
CA TYR A 760 -20.72 -18.47 -4.99
C TYR A 760 -19.42 -19.24 -4.70
N GLU A 761 -19.35 -20.47 -5.20
CA GLU A 761 -18.15 -21.31 -5.25
C GLU A 761 -18.05 -22.00 -6.62
N PHE A 762 -16.84 -22.18 -7.15
CA PHE A 762 -16.61 -22.88 -8.40
C PHE A 762 -16.48 -24.39 -8.20
N ASP A 763 -17.22 -25.16 -8.99
CA ASP A 763 -17.07 -26.62 -9.03
C ASP A 763 -15.78 -27.06 -9.75
N LYS A 764 -15.10 -26.15 -10.46
CA LYS A 764 -13.83 -26.35 -11.15
C LYS A 764 -12.67 -25.60 -10.48
N PRO A 765 -11.42 -26.04 -10.70
CA PRO A 765 -10.25 -25.29 -10.28
C PRO A 765 -10.23 -23.86 -10.82
N VAL A 766 -9.86 -22.91 -9.98
CA VAL A 766 -9.82 -21.48 -10.31
C VAL A 766 -8.51 -20.86 -9.81
N ILE A 767 -7.91 -19.96 -10.60
CA ILE A 767 -6.85 -19.06 -10.12
C ILE A 767 -7.50 -17.74 -9.71
N ASN A 768 -7.23 -17.32 -8.47
CA ASN A 768 -7.74 -16.06 -7.93
C ASN A 768 -6.58 -15.18 -7.45
N ASP A 769 -6.57 -13.92 -7.89
CA ASP A 769 -5.75 -12.86 -7.30
C ASP A 769 -6.53 -12.20 -6.15
N PRO A 770 -6.12 -12.40 -4.89
CA PRO A 770 -6.88 -11.91 -3.75
C PRO A 770 -7.07 -10.38 -3.76
N LEU A 771 -6.20 -9.60 -4.41
CA LEU A 771 -6.35 -8.14 -4.43
C LEU A 771 -7.17 -7.63 -5.64
N GLY A 772 -7.51 -8.51 -6.58
CA GLY A 772 -8.22 -8.18 -7.82
C GLY A 772 -9.73 -7.96 -7.70
N ASN A 773 -10.31 -7.65 -6.53
CA ASN A 773 -11.78 -7.66 -6.38
C ASN A 773 -12.48 -6.48 -7.10
N HIS A 774 -12.71 -6.63 -8.41
CA HIS A 774 -13.63 -5.82 -9.19
C HIS A 774 -15.00 -6.48 -9.25
N ARG A 775 -16.03 -5.70 -9.57
CA ARG A 775 -17.40 -6.19 -9.75
C ARG A 775 -18.16 -5.27 -10.69
N PRO A 776 -19.23 -5.75 -11.35
CA PRO A 776 -20.15 -4.88 -12.07
C PRO A 776 -20.70 -3.78 -11.15
N LEU A 777 -20.77 -2.57 -11.67
CA LEU A 777 -21.28 -1.36 -11.01
C LEU A 777 -22.32 -0.62 -11.84
N VAL A 778 -22.71 -1.22 -12.96
CA VAL A 778 -23.73 -0.79 -13.91
C VAL A 778 -24.53 -2.04 -14.22
N PHE A 779 -25.83 -1.99 -13.96
CA PHE A 779 -26.70 -3.16 -14.06
C PHE A 779 -27.86 -2.98 -15.04
N THR A 780 -28.06 -1.76 -15.56
CA THR A 780 -29.14 -1.45 -16.49
C THR A 780 -28.62 -0.67 -17.69
N GLN A 781 -29.37 -0.71 -18.79
CA GLN A 781 -29.04 0.02 -20.02
C GLN A 781 -29.03 1.54 -19.79
N GLU A 782 -29.97 2.06 -19.00
CA GLU A 782 -30.01 3.48 -18.64
C GLU A 782 -28.73 3.92 -17.90
N GLU A 783 -28.31 3.15 -16.88
CA GLU A 783 -27.08 3.43 -16.14
C GLU A 783 -25.84 3.36 -17.04
N PHE A 784 -25.85 2.43 -18.01
CA PHE A 784 -24.77 2.25 -18.98
C PHE A 784 -24.68 3.46 -19.90
N ASN A 785 -25.78 3.83 -20.58
CA ASN A 785 -25.84 4.98 -21.49
C ASN A 785 -25.44 6.28 -20.78
N LYS A 786 -25.97 6.52 -19.58
CA LYS A 786 -25.58 7.67 -18.75
C LYS A 786 -24.08 7.67 -18.45
N SER A 787 -23.49 6.51 -18.17
CA SER A 787 -22.06 6.39 -17.89
C SER A 787 -21.20 6.58 -19.13
N VAL A 788 -21.64 6.09 -20.30
CA VAL A 788 -21.01 6.32 -21.61
C VAL A 788 -20.98 7.80 -21.93
N TYR A 789 -22.15 8.45 -21.99
CA TYR A 789 -22.26 9.84 -22.47
C TYR A 789 -21.71 10.85 -21.47
N LYS A 790 -21.72 10.54 -20.16
CA LYS A 790 -21.01 11.36 -19.18
C LYS A 790 -19.49 11.33 -19.39
N ARG A 791 -18.95 10.18 -19.82
CA ARG A 791 -17.50 9.96 -19.94
C ARG A 791 -16.98 10.35 -21.31
N PHE A 792 -17.76 10.13 -22.36
CA PHE A 792 -17.45 10.41 -23.75
C PHE A 792 -18.64 11.14 -24.39
N PRO A 793 -18.82 12.44 -24.08
CA PRO A 793 -20.00 13.18 -24.55
C PRO A 793 -20.10 13.26 -26.08
N PHE A 794 -18.96 13.22 -26.77
CA PHE A 794 -18.90 13.23 -28.25
C PHE A 794 -19.48 11.96 -28.91
N LEU A 795 -19.73 10.89 -28.13
CA LEU A 795 -20.40 9.69 -28.64
C LEU A 795 -21.92 9.85 -28.75
N ASN A 796 -22.49 10.87 -28.11
CA ASN A 796 -23.93 11.11 -28.11
C ASN A 796 -24.40 11.64 -29.47
N GLY A 797 -25.45 11.05 -30.03
CA GLY A 797 -26.05 11.49 -31.30
C GLY A 797 -25.30 11.05 -32.57
N LEU A 798 -24.31 10.17 -32.48
CA LEU A 798 -23.68 9.54 -33.65
C LEU A 798 -24.61 8.48 -34.28
N ASN A 799 -24.52 8.26 -35.59
CA ASN A 799 -25.24 7.17 -36.25
C ASN A 799 -24.46 5.84 -36.21
N TYR A 800 -24.93 4.92 -35.38
CA TYR A 800 -24.35 3.59 -35.19
C TYR A 800 -24.90 2.49 -36.11
N ASP A 801 -25.67 2.81 -37.16
CA ASP A 801 -26.18 1.82 -38.11
C ASP A 801 -25.04 1.01 -38.73
N GLY A 802 -24.99 -0.30 -38.42
CA GLY A 802 -23.92 -1.21 -38.85
C GLY A 802 -22.59 -1.02 -38.11
N ILE A 803 -22.62 -0.45 -36.90
CA ILE A 803 -21.42 -0.11 -36.11
C ILE A 803 -21.67 -0.43 -34.64
N CYS A 804 -20.65 -0.93 -33.94
CA CYS A 804 -20.71 -1.03 -32.48
C CYS A 804 -19.34 -0.82 -31.84
N LEU A 805 -19.33 -0.42 -30.57
CA LEU A 805 -18.18 -0.47 -29.68
C LEU A 805 -18.16 -1.80 -28.95
N ALA A 806 -17.07 -2.56 -28.98
CA ALA A 806 -17.03 -3.88 -28.33
C ALA A 806 -15.83 -4.10 -27.40
N GLY A 807 -15.94 -5.13 -26.55
CA GLY A 807 -14.87 -5.62 -25.70
C GLY A 807 -14.46 -4.66 -24.59
N GLY A 808 -13.25 -4.10 -24.71
CA GLY A 808 -12.60 -3.37 -23.63
C GLY A 808 -13.36 -2.12 -23.18
N PHE A 809 -14.07 -1.47 -24.11
CA PHE A 809 -14.92 -0.32 -23.85
C PHE A 809 -16.04 -0.67 -22.88
N CYS A 810 -16.93 -1.60 -23.25
CA CYS A 810 -18.11 -1.94 -22.47
C CYS A 810 -17.74 -2.48 -21.10
N ARG A 811 -16.70 -3.33 -21.01
CA ARG A 811 -16.12 -3.75 -19.71
C ARG A 811 -15.80 -2.56 -18.82
N SER A 812 -15.16 -1.53 -19.37
CA SER A 812 -14.72 -0.37 -18.58
C SER A 812 -15.89 0.46 -18.04
N ILE A 813 -17.01 0.48 -18.75
CA ILE A 813 -18.25 1.12 -18.32
C ILE A 813 -18.91 0.27 -17.23
N ILE A 814 -19.10 -1.02 -17.48
CA ILE A 814 -19.70 -1.98 -16.53
C ILE A 814 -18.96 -1.98 -15.19
N LEU A 815 -17.63 -2.01 -15.22
CA LEU A 815 -16.79 -2.05 -14.01
C LEU A 815 -16.42 -0.66 -13.46
N LYS A 816 -16.84 0.44 -14.12
CA LYS A 816 -16.38 1.82 -13.87
C LYS A 816 -14.85 1.91 -13.71
N SER A 817 -14.13 1.31 -14.65
CA SER A 817 -12.65 1.27 -14.69
C SER A 817 -12.07 2.29 -15.65
N GLN A 818 -10.76 2.52 -15.60
CA GLN A 818 -10.09 3.31 -16.63
C GLN A 818 -10.17 2.59 -17.99
N MET A 819 -10.44 3.34 -19.04
CA MET A 819 -10.52 2.88 -20.41
C MET A 819 -9.23 3.30 -21.12
N LYS A 820 -8.77 2.48 -22.07
CA LYS A 820 -7.51 2.68 -22.79
C LYS A 820 -7.73 3.14 -24.23
N ASP A 821 -8.72 2.56 -24.88
CA ASP A 821 -9.07 2.73 -26.30
C ASP A 821 -10.58 2.49 -26.52
N LEU A 822 -11.10 3.10 -27.59
CA LEU A 822 -12.43 2.88 -28.17
C LEU A 822 -12.28 2.00 -29.40
N ASP A 823 -12.73 0.74 -29.34
CA ASP A 823 -12.62 -0.21 -30.45
C ASP A 823 -13.97 -0.30 -31.19
N PHE A 824 -14.06 0.33 -32.36
CA PHE A 824 -15.23 0.32 -33.25
C PHE A 824 -15.13 -0.83 -34.25
N PHE A 825 -16.22 -1.58 -34.35
CA PHE A 825 -16.41 -2.68 -35.28
C PHE A 825 -17.55 -2.35 -36.24
N PHE A 826 -17.45 -2.86 -37.46
CA PHE A 826 -18.42 -2.63 -38.52
C PHE A 826 -19.09 -3.95 -38.90
N TYR A 827 -20.40 -3.94 -39.03
CA TYR A 827 -21.18 -5.12 -39.44
C TYR A 827 -22.29 -4.76 -40.42
N GLY A 828 -22.82 -5.76 -41.13
CA GLY A 828 -23.85 -5.60 -42.16
C GLY A 828 -23.45 -6.24 -43.49
N GLU A 829 -24.08 -5.81 -44.58
CA GLU A 829 -23.75 -6.29 -45.93
C GLU A 829 -22.38 -5.76 -46.40
N ASN A 830 -21.67 -6.54 -47.23
CA ASN A 830 -20.27 -6.27 -47.61
C ASN A 830 -20.04 -4.92 -48.28
N GLU A 831 -21.01 -4.40 -49.03
CA GLU A 831 -20.91 -3.10 -49.71
C GLU A 831 -21.03 -1.92 -48.72
N ASP A 832 -21.59 -2.16 -47.53
CA ASP A 832 -21.87 -1.12 -46.54
C ASP A 832 -20.73 -0.89 -45.53
N HIS A 833 -19.83 -1.84 -45.26
CA HIS A 833 -18.79 -1.67 -44.20
C HIS A 833 -17.93 -0.42 -44.41
N TYR A 834 -17.46 -0.20 -45.65
CA TYR A 834 -16.62 0.95 -45.97
C TYR A 834 -17.40 2.26 -45.94
N LYS A 835 -18.65 2.26 -46.42
CA LYS A 835 -19.56 3.40 -46.39
C LYS A 835 -19.88 3.80 -44.95
N ASN A 836 -20.18 2.83 -44.10
CA ASN A 836 -20.41 3.02 -42.67
C ASN A 836 -19.15 3.56 -41.97
N PHE A 837 -17.96 3.04 -42.29
CA PHE A 837 -16.69 3.57 -41.81
C PHE A 837 -16.49 5.04 -42.16
N LEU A 838 -16.62 5.43 -43.43
CA LEU A 838 -16.43 6.81 -43.85
C LEU A 838 -17.46 7.76 -43.22
N ARG A 839 -18.74 7.36 -43.20
CA ARG A 839 -19.82 8.12 -42.55
C ARG A 839 -19.48 8.38 -41.09
N PHE A 840 -19.26 7.31 -40.33
CA PHE A 840 -19.07 7.38 -38.89
C PHE A 840 -17.76 8.06 -38.50
N TYR A 841 -16.70 7.82 -39.26
CA TYR A 841 -15.42 8.50 -39.07
C TYR A 841 -15.59 10.03 -39.15
N LYS A 842 -16.32 10.52 -40.16
CA LYS A 842 -16.63 11.94 -40.34
C LYS A 842 -17.41 12.50 -39.14
N GLU A 843 -18.54 11.88 -38.81
CA GLU A 843 -19.40 12.30 -37.69
C GLU A 843 -18.63 12.33 -36.36
N LEU A 844 -17.82 11.30 -36.09
CA LEU A 844 -17.05 11.17 -34.86
C LEU A 844 -16.03 12.32 -34.72
N ILE A 845 -15.35 12.68 -35.80
CA ILE A 845 -14.36 13.77 -35.79
C ILE A 845 -15.04 15.11 -35.55
N GLU A 846 -16.16 15.37 -36.24
CA GLU A 846 -16.94 16.60 -36.10
C GLU A 846 -17.41 16.74 -34.64
N ASN A 847 -17.95 15.68 -34.04
CA ASN A 847 -18.37 15.68 -32.64
C ASN A 847 -17.20 15.86 -31.65
N ILE A 848 -16.04 15.24 -31.91
CA ILE A 848 -14.84 15.41 -31.07
C ILE A 848 -14.36 16.87 -31.14
N LYS A 849 -14.28 17.44 -32.34
CA LYS A 849 -13.88 18.84 -32.54
C LYS A 849 -14.83 19.79 -31.84
N GLU A 850 -16.15 19.63 -32.06
CA GLU A 850 -17.17 20.45 -31.41
C GLU A 850 -17.05 20.38 -29.87
N HIS A 851 -16.91 19.16 -29.33
CA HIS A 851 -16.78 18.96 -27.88
C HIS A 851 -15.52 19.60 -27.30
N GLU A 852 -14.37 19.43 -27.94
CA GLU A 852 -13.11 19.97 -27.43
C GLU A 852 -12.99 21.49 -27.65
N SER A 853 -13.59 22.03 -28.73
CA SER A 853 -13.74 23.48 -28.93
C SER A 853 -14.58 24.11 -27.83
N LYS A 854 -15.70 23.50 -27.41
CA LYS A 854 -16.50 23.97 -26.25
C LYS A 854 -15.71 23.98 -24.94
N ASN A 855 -14.66 23.16 -24.84
CA ASN A 855 -13.77 23.07 -23.68
C ASN A 855 -12.48 23.90 -23.83
N ASN A 856 -12.38 24.76 -24.86
CA ASN A 856 -11.19 25.57 -25.17
C ASN A 856 -9.90 24.75 -25.35
N ASN A 857 -10.00 23.50 -25.81
CA ASN A 857 -8.84 22.67 -26.11
C ASN A 857 -8.55 22.69 -27.62
N ASN A 858 -7.34 23.11 -28.01
CA ASN A 858 -6.85 22.87 -29.36
C ASN A 858 -6.46 21.39 -29.49
N ILE A 859 -7.10 20.67 -30.41
CA ILE A 859 -6.88 19.23 -30.61
C ILE A 859 -6.26 18.96 -31.98
N SER A 860 -5.18 18.19 -31.99
CA SER A 860 -4.53 17.64 -33.18
C SER A 860 -4.75 16.13 -33.22
N PHE A 861 -4.70 15.53 -34.40
CA PHE A 861 -4.91 14.10 -34.59
C PHE A 861 -3.67 13.41 -35.15
N LEU A 862 -3.32 12.26 -34.56
CA LEU A 862 -2.41 11.28 -35.13
C LEU A 862 -3.23 10.13 -35.69
N LEU A 863 -3.19 9.95 -37.01
CA LEU A 863 -3.80 8.83 -37.72
C LEU A 863 -2.73 7.79 -37.98
N MET A 864 -3.06 6.52 -37.81
CA MET A 864 -2.18 5.38 -38.06
C MET A 864 -2.94 4.24 -38.71
N TYR A 865 -2.30 3.49 -39.58
CA TYR A 865 -2.84 2.22 -40.08
C TYR A 865 -1.91 1.09 -39.67
N LYS A 866 -2.44 0.02 -39.05
CA LYS A 866 -1.67 -1.15 -38.58
C LYS A 866 -2.00 -2.36 -39.47
N PRO A 867 -1.22 -2.60 -40.54
CA PRO A 867 -1.54 -3.67 -41.49
C PRO A 867 -1.66 -5.05 -40.83
N GLN A 868 -0.82 -5.33 -39.84
CA GLN A 868 -0.76 -6.61 -39.15
C GLN A 868 -2.02 -6.98 -38.34
N PHE A 869 -2.87 -5.99 -38.02
CA PHE A 869 -4.13 -6.21 -37.32
C PHE A 869 -5.34 -5.76 -38.15
N ASN A 870 -5.08 -5.21 -39.34
CA ASN A 870 -6.03 -4.45 -40.14
C ASN A 870 -6.82 -3.41 -39.32
N VAL A 871 -6.11 -2.60 -38.54
CA VAL A 871 -6.70 -1.57 -37.66
C VAL A 871 -6.29 -0.19 -38.13
N PHE A 872 -7.27 0.67 -38.37
CA PHE A 872 -7.05 2.10 -38.52
C PHE A 872 -7.22 2.77 -37.15
N GLU A 873 -6.21 3.47 -36.65
CA GLU A 873 -6.20 4.06 -35.31
C GLU A 873 -6.06 5.57 -35.39
N MET A 874 -6.94 6.28 -34.67
CA MET A 874 -6.95 7.72 -34.50
C MET A 874 -6.65 8.08 -33.05
N VAL A 875 -5.70 9.00 -32.85
CA VAL A 875 -5.32 9.48 -31.52
C VAL A 875 -5.49 10.99 -31.46
N GLY A 876 -6.42 11.42 -30.60
CA GLY A 876 -6.66 12.84 -30.33
C GLY A 876 -5.68 13.34 -29.28
N ILE A 877 -4.94 14.40 -29.62
CA ILE A 877 -3.85 14.98 -28.82
C ILE A 877 -4.25 16.41 -28.48
N VAL A 878 -4.35 16.74 -27.18
CA VAL A 878 -4.47 18.15 -26.79
C VAL A 878 -3.13 18.81 -27.05
N ASP A 879 -3.13 19.83 -27.89
CA ASP A 879 -1.95 20.54 -28.36
C ASP A 879 -2.15 22.06 -28.20
N PRO A 880 -2.06 22.56 -26.95
CA PRO A 880 -2.42 23.95 -26.65
C PRO A 880 -1.48 24.96 -27.33
N ASN A 881 -0.25 24.55 -27.65
CA ASN A 881 0.77 25.41 -28.24
C ASN A 881 0.95 25.18 -29.74
N ASN A 882 0.09 24.37 -30.36
CA ASN A 882 0.19 24.04 -31.78
C ASN A 882 1.58 23.49 -32.17
N PHE A 883 2.13 22.64 -31.31
CA PHE A 883 3.44 22.05 -31.46
C PHE A 883 3.48 21.02 -32.60
N ILE A 884 2.40 20.25 -32.76
CA ILE A 884 2.29 19.19 -33.77
C ILE A 884 1.69 19.81 -35.05
N SER A 885 2.58 20.26 -35.94
CA SER A 885 2.20 20.69 -37.28
C SER A 885 2.06 19.51 -38.24
N GLU A 886 1.41 19.72 -39.40
CA GLU A 886 1.33 18.71 -40.46
C GLU A 886 2.72 18.32 -41.01
N GLU A 887 3.69 19.22 -40.90
CA GLU A 887 5.09 18.99 -41.26
C GLU A 887 5.85 18.15 -40.23
N TYR A 888 5.32 17.94 -39.03
CA TYR A 888 5.96 17.16 -37.97
C TYR A 888 6.26 15.72 -38.44
N SER A 889 7.53 15.31 -38.43
CA SER A 889 7.97 13.97 -38.87
C SER A 889 8.69 13.20 -37.76
N LEU A 890 8.50 11.89 -37.75
CA LEU A 890 9.22 10.93 -36.92
C LEU A 890 10.58 10.52 -37.52
N ASP A 891 11.02 11.12 -38.63
CA ASP A 891 12.36 10.83 -39.20
C ASP A 891 13.50 11.32 -38.30
N ASN A 892 13.26 12.40 -37.56
CA ASN A 892 14.20 12.89 -36.55
C ASN A 892 14.18 12.05 -35.27
N PHE A 893 13.35 10.99 -35.21
CA PHE A 893 13.16 10.22 -33.99
C PHE A 893 14.39 9.39 -33.61
N SER A 894 15.16 8.92 -34.59
CA SER A 894 16.44 8.22 -34.40
C SER A 894 17.55 9.13 -33.84
N ASN A 895 17.44 10.45 -34.07
CA ASN A 895 18.40 11.44 -33.53
C ASN A 895 18.20 11.70 -32.02
N TYR A 896 17.17 11.14 -31.41
CA TYR A 896 16.88 11.29 -29.99
C TYR A 896 17.50 10.13 -29.19
N LYS A 897 18.58 10.41 -28.44
CA LYS A 897 19.19 9.45 -27.51
C LYS A 897 18.28 9.23 -26.30
N PHE A 898 17.46 8.18 -26.33
CA PHE A 898 16.58 7.82 -25.23
C PHE A 898 17.32 6.92 -24.22
N THR A 899 17.81 7.49 -23.13
CA THR A 899 18.63 6.75 -22.17
C THR A 899 17.82 5.98 -21.11
N SER A 900 16.52 6.24 -20.95
CA SER A 900 15.59 5.39 -20.16
C SER A 900 14.14 5.93 -20.16
N LEU A 901 13.16 5.11 -19.74
CA LEU A 901 11.79 5.48 -19.35
C LEU A 901 11.73 6.36 -18.05
N ARG A 902 12.79 7.11 -17.71
CA ARG A 902 12.84 7.87 -16.45
C ARG A 902 12.11 9.22 -16.58
N ARG A 903 11.34 9.53 -15.52
CA ARG A 903 10.58 10.76 -15.24
C ARG A 903 11.04 11.99 -16.02
N TYR A 904 10.09 12.60 -16.73
CA TYR A 904 10.11 13.98 -17.20
C TYR A 904 10.89 14.95 -16.29
N ASN A 905 11.82 15.70 -16.88
CA ASN A 905 12.55 16.78 -16.20
C ASN A 905 11.86 18.12 -16.51
N LYS A 906 11.04 18.60 -15.57
CA LYS A 906 10.31 19.88 -15.66
C LYS A 906 11.17 21.13 -15.89
N PHE A 907 12.49 21.01 -15.82
CA PHE A 907 13.42 22.11 -16.01
C PHE A 907 13.92 22.21 -17.46
N VAL A 908 13.37 21.46 -18.41
CA VAL A 908 13.77 21.48 -19.83
C VAL A 908 12.60 21.94 -20.70
N TYR A 909 12.78 23.03 -21.45
CA TYR A 909 11.80 23.59 -22.41
C TYR A 909 12.38 23.65 -23.82
N ILE A 910 11.53 23.44 -24.82
CA ILE A 910 11.89 23.37 -26.23
C ILE A 910 11.10 24.43 -26.97
N ASP A 911 11.80 25.33 -27.68
CA ASP A 911 11.17 26.35 -28.50
C ASP A 911 10.74 25.73 -29.85
N PRO A 912 9.43 25.73 -30.19
CA PRO A 912 8.92 25.08 -31.39
C PRO A 912 9.39 25.75 -32.68
N THR A 913 9.72 27.04 -32.64
CA THR A 913 10.03 27.84 -33.83
C THR A 913 11.47 27.61 -34.29
N ASN A 914 12.41 27.56 -33.34
CA ASN A 914 13.84 27.41 -33.64
C ASN A 914 14.43 26.04 -33.26
N LYS A 915 13.62 25.15 -32.66
CA LYS A 915 13.98 23.78 -32.28
C LYS A 915 15.14 23.69 -31.26
N LYS A 916 15.40 24.76 -30.49
CA LYS A 916 16.45 24.79 -29.45
C LYS A 916 15.90 24.35 -28.08
N VAL A 917 16.78 23.71 -27.30
CA VAL A 917 16.47 23.19 -25.96
C VAL A 917 17.08 24.09 -24.89
N TYR A 918 16.26 24.52 -23.94
CA TYR A 918 16.62 25.38 -22.82
C TYR A 918 16.49 24.59 -21.52
N ARG A 919 17.51 24.66 -20.65
CA ARG A 919 17.47 24.07 -19.31
C ARG A 919 17.39 25.19 -18.28
N LYS A 920 16.28 25.31 -17.55
CA LYS A 920 16.15 26.23 -16.40
C LYS A 920 17.20 25.84 -15.35
N LYS A 921 18.13 26.75 -15.04
CA LYS A 921 18.99 26.64 -13.84
C LYS A 921 18.14 26.97 -12.63
N LEU A 922 18.05 26.06 -11.67
CA LEU A 922 17.56 26.37 -10.33
C LEU A 922 18.66 27.10 -9.56
N SER A 923 18.39 28.31 -9.07
CA SER A 923 19.21 28.89 -8.01
C SER A 923 18.81 28.27 -6.66
N SER A 924 19.74 28.15 -5.73
CA SER A 924 19.53 27.50 -4.42
C SER A 924 18.52 28.21 -3.50
N ARG A 925 17.96 29.37 -3.90
CA ARG A 925 16.94 30.12 -3.15
C ARG A 925 15.49 29.79 -3.52
N TYR A 926 15.27 28.85 -4.45
CA TYR A 926 13.96 28.56 -5.07
C TYR A 926 13.01 27.66 -4.24
N LYS A 927 12.98 27.82 -2.91
CA LYS A 927 11.98 27.17 -2.05
C LYS A 927 11.10 28.24 -1.39
N GLU A 928 9.82 28.19 -1.73
CA GLU A 928 8.66 28.62 -0.91
C GLU A 928 8.00 30.00 -1.10
N ARG A 929 8.44 30.90 -2.00
CA ARG A 929 7.68 32.16 -2.24
C ARG A 929 7.26 32.50 -3.68
N GLU A 930 7.93 32.00 -4.72
CA GLU A 930 7.67 32.37 -6.13
C GLU A 930 6.70 31.41 -6.87
N ILE A 931 5.54 31.07 -6.29
CA ILE A 931 4.45 30.39 -7.05
C ILE A 931 3.19 31.27 -7.14
N GLU A 932 2.97 32.16 -6.19
CA GLU A 932 1.78 33.04 -6.18
C GLU A 932 2.04 34.36 -6.93
N GLU A 933 3.26 34.91 -6.91
CA GLU A 933 3.61 36.15 -7.65
C GLU A 933 3.79 35.90 -9.17
N ASP A 934 4.17 34.69 -9.56
CA ASP A 934 4.44 34.31 -10.95
C ASP A 934 3.16 34.09 -11.79
N ILE A 935 1.99 33.93 -11.17
CA ILE A 935 0.71 33.84 -11.90
C ILE A 935 0.16 35.22 -12.27
N GLU A 936 0.48 36.25 -11.48
CA GLU A 936 -0.06 37.60 -11.68
C GLU A 936 0.79 38.43 -12.65
N LYS A 937 2.12 38.19 -12.65
CA LYS A 937 3.09 38.90 -13.50
C LYS A 937 3.09 38.45 -14.97
N PHE A 938 2.71 37.19 -15.24
CA PHE A 938 2.65 36.64 -16.60
C PHE A 938 1.50 37.21 -17.47
N THR A 939 0.64 38.05 -16.89
CA THR A 939 -0.50 38.66 -17.58
C THR A 939 -0.29 40.09 -18.07
N LYS A 940 0.86 40.76 -17.82
CA LYS A 940 0.96 42.21 -18.08
C LYS A 940 2.07 42.73 -18.98
N GLU A 941 3.20 42.08 -19.21
CA GLU A 941 4.33 42.78 -19.84
C GLU A 941 4.97 41.99 -20.98
N GLY A 942 4.65 42.42 -22.21
CA GLY A 942 5.13 41.88 -23.47
C GLY A 942 6.66 41.83 -23.59
N ILE A 943 7.09 40.86 -24.40
CA ILE A 943 8.45 40.39 -24.63
C ILE A 943 9.36 41.46 -25.29
N GLU A 944 10.66 41.49 -24.94
CA GLU A 944 11.83 41.60 -25.86
C GLU A 944 13.19 41.35 -25.13
N PRO A 945 14.29 40.99 -25.85
CA PRO A 945 15.23 39.93 -25.45
C PRO A 945 16.64 40.39 -25.01
N TRP A 946 17.39 39.51 -24.30
CA TRP A 946 18.85 39.67 -24.12
C TRP A 946 19.68 38.40 -24.31
N ASN A 947 20.88 38.61 -24.84
CA ASN A 947 21.71 37.71 -25.63
C ASN A 947 22.82 36.98 -24.84
N ASN A 948 23.21 35.82 -25.38
CA ASN A 948 24.54 35.15 -25.35
C ASN A 948 25.08 34.53 -24.05
N LYS A 949 24.93 33.20 -23.91
CA LYS A 949 25.93 32.17 -24.30
C LYS A 949 25.43 30.80 -23.82
N ILE A 950 24.95 29.97 -24.75
CA ILE A 950 24.56 28.58 -24.49
C ILE A 950 25.54 27.70 -25.27
N GLU A 951 26.35 26.93 -24.54
CA GLU A 951 27.06 25.79 -25.10
C GLU A 951 26.04 24.70 -25.44
N SER A 952 25.83 24.48 -26.74
CA SER A 952 25.06 23.35 -27.25
C SER A 952 25.89 22.07 -27.15
N LYS A 953 25.51 21.17 -26.25
CA LYS A 953 25.70 19.74 -26.48
C LYS A 953 24.34 19.06 -26.47
N SER A 954 23.98 18.61 -27.66
CA SER A 954 22.77 17.90 -28.09
C SER A 954 22.07 17.06 -27.00
N THR A 955 20.84 17.41 -26.66
CA THR A 955 19.85 16.45 -26.14
C THR A 955 18.48 16.80 -26.70
N GLY A 956 17.86 15.81 -27.32
CA GLY A 956 16.74 15.90 -28.24
C GLY A 956 15.37 16.30 -27.67
N ASN A 957 14.41 16.38 -28.59
CA ASN A 957 13.03 16.72 -28.33
C ASN A 957 12.36 15.60 -27.53
N TYR A 958 11.97 15.88 -26.28
CA TYR A 958 11.34 14.92 -25.39
C TYR A 958 10.03 15.50 -24.83
N PHE A 959 8.93 14.76 -25.00
CA PHE A 959 7.61 15.12 -24.50
C PHE A 959 7.00 13.92 -23.78
N GLU A 960 6.39 14.11 -22.61
CA GLU A 960 5.63 13.08 -21.89
C GLU A 960 4.20 13.60 -21.70
N ASP A 961 3.21 12.72 -21.51
CA ASP A 961 1.86 13.19 -21.19
C ASP A 961 1.93 14.13 -19.97
N ARG A 962 1.48 15.38 -20.17
CA ARG A 962 1.55 16.48 -19.18
C ARG A 962 2.95 17.07 -18.94
N ASP A 963 3.82 17.06 -19.96
CA ASP A 963 4.97 17.96 -19.93
C ASP A 963 4.54 19.44 -19.94
N ILE A 964 5.52 20.34 -19.82
CA ILE A 964 5.27 21.79 -19.79
C ILE A 964 4.67 22.35 -21.09
N THR A 965 4.74 21.63 -22.21
CA THR A 965 4.04 22.05 -23.44
C THR A 965 2.55 21.75 -23.37
N GLY A 966 2.11 20.99 -22.36
CA GLY A 966 0.71 20.64 -22.16
C GLY A 966 0.22 19.53 -23.10
N LEU A 967 1.11 18.93 -23.91
CA LEU A 967 0.77 17.82 -24.80
C LEU A 967 0.31 16.61 -24.00
N ARG A 968 -0.82 16.03 -24.41
CA ARG A 968 -1.34 14.79 -23.81
C ARG A 968 -2.26 14.06 -24.78
N ILE A 969 -2.20 12.73 -24.76
CA ILE A 969 -3.25 11.91 -25.38
C ILE A 969 -4.57 12.17 -24.63
N LYS A 970 -5.59 12.57 -25.39
CA LYS A 970 -6.97 12.72 -24.90
C LYS A 970 -7.80 11.49 -25.25
N TYR A 971 -7.70 11.05 -26.50
CA TYR A 971 -8.52 9.98 -27.06
C TYR A 971 -7.66 9.00 -27.84
N ARG A 972 -8.04 7.72 -27.81
CA ARG A 972 -7.44 6.67 -28.62
C ARG A 972 -8.58 5.82 -29.17
N ILE A 973 -8.75 5.83 -30.48
CA ILE A 973 -9.88 5.27 -31.19
C ILE A 973 -9.34 4.31 -32.24
N GLN A 974 -9.83 3.08 -32.27
CA GLN A 974 -9.46 2.05 -33.22
C GLN A 974 -10.68 1.66 -34.03
N PHE A 975 -10.50 1.54 -35.33
CA PHE A 975 -11.47 1.06 -36.28
C PHE A 975 -10.98 -0.30 -36.77
N ILE A 976 -11.72 -1.35 -36.44
CA ILE A 976 -11.39 -2.72 -36.77
C ILE A 976 -11.94 -3.00 -38.17
N LEU A 977 -11.05 -3.08 -39.17
CA LEU A 977 -11.45 -3.18 -40.58
C LEU A 977 -11.66 -4.63 -41.01
N VAL A 978 -12.50 -5.35 -40.29
CA VAL A 978 -12.89 -6.72 -40.61
C VAL A 978 -14.37 -6.75 -40.91
N LYS A 979 -14.78 -7.51 -41.93
CA LYS A 979 -16.18 -7.64 -42.30
C LYS A 979 -16.85 -8.61 -41.34
N PHE A 980 -17.90 -8.13 -40.69
CA PHE A 980 -18.76 -8.95 -39.84
C PHE A 980 -20.19 -8.91 -40.38
N ASN A 981 -20.91 -10.03 -40.30
CA ASN A 981 -22.32 -10.06 -40.70
C ASN A 981 -23.24 -9.46 -39.62
N GLY A 982 -22.82 -9.51 -38.35
CA GLY A 982 -23.56 -8.98 -37.22
C GLY A 982 -22.73 -9.00 -35.93
N ILE A 983 -23.32 -8.54 -34.82
CA ILE A 983 -22.64 -8.52 -33.51
C ILE A 983 -22.21 -9.91 -33.03
N GLY A 984 -23.00 -10.96 -33.33
CA GLY A 984 -22.62 -12.34 -33.01
C GLY A 984 -21.29 -12.76 -33.62
N ASP A 985 -21.06 -12.41 -34.89
CA ASP A 985 -19.81 -12.70 -35.62
C ASP A 985 -18.61 -11.94 -35.02
N ILE A 986 -18.83 -10.73 -34.50
CA ILE A 986 -17.82 -9.99 -33.74
C ILE A 986 -17.46 -10.76 -32.47
N PHE A 987 -18.44 -11.25 -31.71
CA PHE A 987 -18.19 -12.05 -30.50
C PHE A 987 -17.50 -13.38 -30.81
N ASP A 988 -17.79 -13.96 -31.97
CA ASP A 988 -17.09 -15.14 -32.46
C ASP A 988 -15.66 -14.88 -32.87
N SER A 989 -15.24 -13.64 -33.08
CA SER A 989 -13.84 -13.31 -33.27
C SER A 989 -13.06 -13.23 -31.95
N PHE A 990 -13.76 -13.08 -30.82
CA PHE A 990 -13.13 -12.97 -29.50
C PHE A 990 -12.77 -14.33 -28.92
N ASP A 991 -11.68 -14.34 -28.15
CA ASP A 991 -11.12 -15.53 -27.51
C ASP A 991 -11.38 -15.57 -26.00
N MET A 992 -12.03 -14.55 -25.43
CA MET A 992 -12.35 -14.44 -24.02
C MET A 992 -13.81 -14.03 -23.82
N HIS A 993 -14.53 -14.73 -22.94
CA HIS A 993 -15.93 -14.41 -22.64
C HIS A 993 -16.13 -12.97 -22.10
N PRO A 994 -15.29 -12.43 -21.18
CA PRO A 994 -15.39 -11.04 -20.74
C PRO A 994 -15.25 -9.96 -21.85
N SER A 995 -14.80 -10.32 -23.06
CA SER A 995 -14.78 -9.38 -24.20
C SER A 995 -16.04 -9.42 -25.06
N LYS A 996 -16.90 -10.44 -24.92
CA LYS A 996 -18.11 -10.60 -25.74
C LYS A 996 -19.24 -9.70 -25.24
N VAL A 997 -19.00 -8.40 -25.31
CA VAL A 997 -19.96 -7.35 -24.98
C VAL A 997 -19.82 -6.23 -25.99
N ALA A 998 -20.93 -5.73 -26.51
CA ALA A 998 -20.98 -4.70 -27.55
C ALA A 998 -22.02 -3.64 -27.21
N PHE A 999 -21.82 -2.42 -27.68
CA PHE A 999 -22.72 -1.29 -27.53
C PHE A 999 -22.92 -0.64 -28.90
N ASP A 1000 -24.16 -0.56 -29.37
CA ASP A 1000 -24.55 -0.05 -30.69
C ASP A 1000 -25.05 1.39 -30.66
N GLY A 1001 -24.74 2.15 -29.60
CA GLY A 1001 -25.26 3.51 -29.43
C GLY A 1001 -26.55 3.59 -28.61
N GLU A 1002 -27.33 2.52 -28.52
CA GLU A 1002 -28.57 2.52 -27.74
C GLU A 1002 -28.61 1.38 -26.73
N HIS A 1003 -28.27 0.17 -27.18
CA HIS A 1003 -28.35 -1.09 -26.48
C HIS A 1003 -26.96 -1.71 -26.27
N THR A 1004 -26.83 -2.41 -25.14
CA THR A 1004 -25.63 -3.20 -24.83
C THR A 1004 -25.98 -4.67 -24.93
N TYR A 1005 -25.24 -5.40 -25.74
CA TYR A 1005 -25.42 -6.83 -25.99
C TYR A 1005 -24.35 -7.65 -25.27
N LEU A 1006 -24.74 -8.78 -24.68
CA LEU A 1006 -23.89 -9.78 -24.07
C LEU A 1006 -24.27 -11.16 -24.58
N THR A 1007 -23.32 -12.11 -24.59
CA THR A 1007 -23.66 -13.53 -24.73
C THR A 1007 -23.93 -14.18 -23.37
N PRO A 1008 -24.60 -15.34 -23.29
CA PRO A 1008 -24.76 -16.08 -22.03
C PRO A 1008 -23.44 -16.29 -21.26
N ASP A 1009 -22.35 -16.65 -21.95
CA ASP A 1009 -21.07 -16.83 -21.25
C ASP A 1009 -20.46 -15.49 -20.80
N SER A 1010 -20.70 -14.41 -21.54
CA SER A 1010 -20.27 -13.05 -21.16
C SER A 1010 -21.02 -12.56 -19.93
N GLU A 1011 -22.34 -12.74 -19.89
CA GLU A 1011 -23.17 -12.49 -18.71
C GLU A 1011 -22.59 -13.23 -17.49
N MET A 1012 -22.31 -14.52 -17.65
CA MET A 1012 -21.73 -15.36 -16.60
C MET A 1012 -20.35 -14.84 -16.16
N ALA A 1013 -19.51 -14.44 -17.13
CA ALA A 1013 -18.19 -13.87 -16.89
C ALA A 1013 -18.24 -12.58 -16.05
N TYR A 1014 -19.17 -11.66 -16.34
CA TYR A 1014 -19.36 -10.44 -15.54
C TYR A 1014 -20.03 -10.70 -14.20
N ARG A 1015 -21.04 -11.58 -14.17
CA ARG A 1015 -21.79 -11.94 -12.97
C ARG A 1015 -20.87 -12.51 -11.89
N TYR A 1016 -19.94 -13.37 -12.27
CA TYR A 1016 -19.02 -14.04 -11.34
C TYR A 1016 -17.58 -13.55 -11.46
N MET A 1017 -17.32 -12.50 -12.25
CA MET A 1017 -15.98 -11.95 -12.46
C MET A 1017 -14.97 -13.05 -12.77
N MET A 1018 -15.26 -13.86 -13.78
CA MET A 1018 -14.44 -14.99 -14.15
C MET A 1018 -14.16 -15.05 -15.66
N ASN A 1019 -13.15 -15.82 -16.02
CA ASN A 1019 -12.80 -16.13 -17.39
C ASN A 1019 -12.52 -17.63 -17.48
N VAL A 1020 -13.34 -18.34 -18.23
CA VAL A 1020 -13.21 -19.79 -18.43
C VAL A 1020 -12.22 -20.04 -19.56
N ILE A 1021 -11.24 -20.92 -19.33
CA ILE A 1021 -10.30 -21.34 -20.36
C ILE A 1021 -11.03 -22.24 -21.38
N ASP A 1022 -11.05 -21.81 -22.64
CA ASP A 1022 -11.53 -22.58 -23.79
C ASP A 1022 -10.39 -22.83 -24.78
N GLU A 1023 -9.89 -24.07 -24.80
CA GLU A 1023 -8.79 -24.50 -25.68
C GLU A 1023 -9.17 -24.43 -27.17
N LYS A 1024 -10.46 -24.49 -27.52
CA LYS A 1024 -10.94 -24.45 -28.92
C LYS A 1024 -10.85 -23.05 -29.52
N ARG A 1025 -10.84 -22.01 -28.68
CA ARG A 1025 -10.81 -20.59 -29.08
C ARG A 1025 -9.45 -19.95 -28.85
N TYR A 1026 -8.41 -20.75 -28.62
CA TYR A 1026 -7.07 -20.24 -28.34
C TYR A 1026 -6.52 -19.38 -29.50
N SER A 1027 -5.89 -18.27 -29.14
CA SER A 1027 -5.23 -17.33 -30.07
C SER A 1027 -3.81 -17.05 -29.61
N ASP A 1028 -2.96 -16.51 -30.50
CA ASP A 1028 -1.60 -16.10 -30.14
C ASP A 1028 -1.54 -15.06 -29.01
N LEU A 1029 -2.62 -14.30 -28.82
CA LEU A 1029 -2.73 -13.26 -27.79
C LEU A 1029 -3.46 -13.74 -26.53
N PHE A 1030 -3.94 -14.98 -26.51
CA PHE A 1030 -4.79 -15.53 -25.45
C PHE A 1030 -4.16 -15.39 -24.07
N ASP A 1031 -2.92 -15.88 -23.86
CA ASP A 1031 -2.25 -15.79 -22.55
C ASP A 1031 -2.03 -14.34 -22.09
N THR A 1032 -1.78 -13.43 -23.05
CA THR A 1032 -1.60 -12.00 -22.75
C THR A 1032 -2.93 -11.35 -22.35
N ARG A 1033 -4.02 -11.71 -23.02
CA ARG A 1033 -5.38 -11.27 -22.68
C ARG A 1033 -5.81 -11.87 -21.34
N LEU A 1034 -5.51 -13.13 -21.08
CA LEU A 1034 -5.82 -13.82 -19.83
C LEU A 1034 -5.18 -13.09 -18.63
N ASN A 1035 -3.89 -12.78 -18.74
CA ASN A 1035 -3.16 -12.00 -17.76
C ASN A 1035 -3.78 -10.60 -17.57
N LYS A 1036 -4.13 -9.92 -18.68
CA LYS A 1036 -4.79 -8.60 -18.66
C LYS A 1036 -6.13 -8.65 -17.90
N TYR A 1037 -6.96 -9.66 -18.12
CA TYR A 1037 -8.25 -9.80 -17.46
C TYR A 1037 -8.11 -10.22 -15.99
N LEU A 1038 -7.12 -11.04 -15.63
CA LEU A 1038 -6.79 -11.31 -14.23
C LEU A 1038 -6.43 -10.04 -13.48
N CYS A 1039 -5.64 -9.14 -14.09
CA CYS A 1039 -5.35 -7.82 -13.52
C CYS A 1039 -6.57 -6.90 -13.44
N TYR A 1040 -7.63 -7.16 -14.23
CA TYR A 1040 -8.92 -6.49 -14.10
C TYR A 1040 -9.86 -7.14 -13.10
N GLY A 1041 -9.39 -8.19 -12.41
CA GLY A 1041 -10.13 -8.86 -11.37
C GLY A 1041 -10.94 -10.07 -11.80
N PHE A 1042 -10.73 -10.57 -13.02
CA PHE A 1042 -11.39 -11.79 -13.46
C PHE A 1042 -10.59 -13.01 -13.01
N SER A 1043 -11.20 -13.87 -12.19
CA SER A 1043 -10.63 -15.18 -11.83
C SER A 1043 -10.48 -16.06 -13.08
N ILE A 1044 -9.48 -16.94 -13.13
CA ILE A 1044 -9.27 -17.83 -14.28
C ILE A 1044 -9.78 -19.22 -13.93
N VAL A 1045 -10.90 -19.62 -14.52
CA VAL A 1045 -11.49 -20.94 -14.32
C VAL A 1045 -10.89 -21.93 -15.29
N MET A 1046 -10.51 -23.09 -14.78
CA MET A 1046 -9.72 -24.09 -15.49
C MET A 1046 -10.42 -25.46 -15.48
N PRO A 1047 -11.42 -25.69 -16.36
CA PRO A 1047 -12.27 -26.87 -16.30
C PRO A 1047 -11.54 -28.21 -16.40
N HIS A 1048 -10.43 -28.26 -17.15
CA HIS A 1048 -9.66 -29.48 -17.38
C HIS A 1048 -8.39 -29.59 -16.54
N LEU A 1049 -8.19 -28.73 -15.54
CA LEU A 1049 -7.01 -28.81 -14.67
C LEU A 1049 -7.15 -29.95 -13.65
N ASN A 1050 -6.10 -30.75 -13.50
CA ASN A 1050 -5.98 -31.71 -12.41
C ASN A 1050 -5.39 -31.03 -11.16
N ILE A 1051 -6.26 -30.52 -10.29
CA ILE A 1051 -5.84 -29.81 -9.08
C ILE A 1051 -5.08 -30.69 -8.09
N ASP A 1052 -5.25 -32.01 -8.11
CA ASP A 1052 -4.53 -32.90 -7.22
C ASP A 1052 -3.03 -32.96 -7.56
N LEU A 1053 -2.68 -32.86 -8.85
CA LEU A 1053 -1.29 -32.73 -9.27
C LEU A 1053 -0.68 -31.42 -8.75
N ILE A 1054 -1.44 -30.32 -8.83
CA ILE A 1054 -1.03 -29.00 -8.33
C ILE A 1054 -0.84 -29.04 -6.80
N LYS A 1055 -1.79 -29.64 -6.06
CA LYS A 1055 -1.70 -29.81 -4.60
C LYS A 1055 -0.49 -30.65 -4.20
N ARG A 1056 -0.21 -31.75 -4.89
CA ARG A 1056 0.99 -32.57 -4.65
C ARG A 1056 2.27 -31.76 -4.90
N TYR A 1057 2.33 -31.02 -6.02
CA TYR A 1057 3.46 -30.17 -6.34
C TYR A 1057 3.69 -29.08 -5.28
N PHE A 1058 2.62 -28.42 -4.85
CA PHE A 1058 2.64 -27.39 -3.82
C PHE A 1058 3.08 -27.94 -2.46
N ASN A 1059 2.49 -29.06 -2.01
CA ASN A 1059 2.81 -29.69 -0.73
C ASN A 1059 4.26 -30.18 -0.65
N ASN A 1060 4.82 -30.69 -1.76
CA ASN A 1060 6.21 -31.13 -1.81
C ASN A 1060 7.23 -29.98 -1.70
N ARG A 1061 6.80 -28.73 -1.90
CA ARG A 1061 7.66 -27.52 -1.87
C ARG A 1061 7.35 -26.56 -0.73
N ARG A 1062 6.58 -27.00 0.28
CA ARG A 1062 6.06 -26.15 1.37
C ARG A 1062 7.13 -25.43 2.22
N TYR A 1063 8.40 -25.82 2.12
CA TYR A 1063 9.52 -25.12 2.78
C TYR A 1063 9.85 -23.76 2.14
N SER A 1064 9.43 -23.50 0.90
CA SER A 1064 9.41 -22.15 0.33
C SER A 1064 8.04 -21.53 0.50
N ASN A 1065 7.95 -20.36 1.14
CA ASN A 1065 6.68 -19.63 1.37
C ASN A 1065 5.92 -19.24 0.08
N VAL A 1066 6.47 -19.52 -1.10
CA VAL A 1066 5.93 -19.16 -2.41
C VAL A 1066 6.35 -20.23 -3.43
N VAL A 1067 5.39 -20.82 -4.15
CA VAL A 1067 5.67 -21.80 -5.20
C VAL A 1067 5.41 -21.17 -6.57
N GLU A 1068 6.45 -20.99 -7.38
CA GLU A 1068 6.29 -20.56 -8.77
C GLU A 1068 5.73 -21.72 -9.62
N MET A 1069 4.69 -21.40 -10.38
CA MET A 1069 3.98 -22.32 -11.27
C MET A 1069 3.89 -21.75 -12.68
N LYS A 1070 3.85 -22.64 -13.66
CA LYS A 1070 3.74 -22.31 -15.08
C LYS A 1070 2.75 -23.27 -15.73
N ILE A 1071 1.69 -22.73 -16.33
CA ILE A 1071 0.77 -23.47 -17.19
C ILE A 1071 0.86 -22.82 -18.57
N ASN A 1072 1.34 -23.55 -19.57
CA ASN A 1072 1.72 -22.99 -20.87
C ASN A 1072 2.64 -21.75 -20.74
N LYS A 1073 2.33 -20.59 -21.36
CA LYS A 1073 3.10 -19.33 -21.22
C LYS A 1073 2.68 -18.53 -19.99
N PHE A 1074 1.68 -18.99 -19.23
CA PHE A 1074 1.14 -18.29 -18.08
C PHE A 1074 1.88 -18.72 -16.80
N LYS A 1075 2.72 -17.84 -16.26
CA LYS A 1075 3.42 -18.03 -14.98
C LYS A 1075 2.78 -17.23 -13.86
N PHE A 1076 2.78 -17.78 -12.66
CA PHE A 1076 2.28 -17.13 -11.45
C PHE A 1076 2.90 -17.78 -10.21
N SER A 1077 2.79 -17.12 -9.07
CA SER A 1077 3.30 -17.64 -7.80
C SER A 1077 2.13 -18.00 -6.91
N VAL A 1078 1.97 -19.29 -6.59
CA VAL A 1078 0.93 -19.78 -5.69
C VAL A 1078 1.32 -19.49 -4.25
N SER A 1079 0.41 -18.84 -3.53
CA SER A 1079 0.52 -18.56 -2.10
C SER A 1079 -0.20 -19.62 -1.27
N ASP A 1080 -1.37 -20.07 -1.71
CA ASP A 1080 -2.16 -21.09 -1.02
C ASP A 1080 -3.12 -21.82 -1.98
N ILE A 1081 -3.62 -22.98 -1.55
CA ILE A 1081 -4.65 -23.74 -2.28
C ILE A 1081 -5.73 -24.17 -1.29
N ASP A 1082 -6.94 -23.64 -1.46
CA ASP A 1082 -8.12 -23.98 -0.65
C ASP A 1082 -9.21 -24.60 -1.52
N GLY A 1083 -9.44 -25.91 -1.36
CA GLY A 1083 -10.40 -26.64 -2.20
C GLY A 1083 -10.04 -26.59 -3.68
N ASN A 1084 -10.87 -25.92 -4.48
CA ASN A 1084 -10.67 -25.63 -5.91
C ASN A 1084 -9.96 -24.29 -6.19
N ASN A 1085 -9.77 -23.47 -5.16
CA ASN A 1085 -9.23 -22.13 -5.30
C ASN A 1085 -7.70 -22.13 -5.16
N ILE A 1086 -7.01 -21.74 -6.24
CA ILE A 1086 -5.57 -21.53 -6.30
C ILE A 1086 -5.32 -20.04 -6.08
N ILE A 1087 -4.89 -19.70 -4.87
CA ILE A 1087 -4.63 -18.32 -4.48
C ILE A 1087 -3.20 -17.98 -4.91
N ILE A 1088 -3.06 -16.88 -5.66
CA ILE A 1088 -1.75 -16.42 -6.13
C ILE A 1088 -1.29 -15.18 -5.38
N ASN A 1089 0.02 -14.94 -5.35
CA ASN A 1089 0.57 -13.65 -4.95
C ASN A 1089 0.13 -12.58 -5.95
N HIS A 1090 -0.35 -11.45 -5.43
CA HIS A 1090 -0.80 -10.33 -6.25
C HIS A 1090 0.29 -9.88 -7.24
N ASN A 1091 -0.10 -9.69 -8.50
CA ASN A 1091 0.78 -9.33 -9.61
C ASN A 1091 1.96 -10.30 -9.88
N SER A 1092 1.98 -11.51 -9.31
CA SER A 1092 3.04 -12.48 -9.59
C SER A 1092 3.09 -12.86 -11.07
N ASN A 1093 1.94 -12.88 -11.73
CA ASN A 1093 1.79 -13.03 -13.18
C ASN A 1093 2.34 -11.87 -14.02
N ILE A 1094 2.55 -10.69 -13.41
CA ILE A 1094 3.11 -9.51 -14.09
C ILE A 1094 4.64 -9.48 -13.95
N LYS A 1095 5.19 -10.04 -12.87
CA LYS A 1095 6.63 -10.00 -12.58
C LYS A 1095 7.47 -10.51 -13.76
N GLU A 1096 7.13 -11.66 -14.33
CA GLU A 1096 7.83 -12.18 -15.50
C GLU A 1096 7.66 -11.25 -16.71
N LYS A 1097 6.47 -10.68 -16.92
CA LYS A 1097 6.27 -9.73 -18.01
C LYS A 1097 7.21 -8.54 -17.86
N LEU A 1098 7.42 -8.05 -16.64
CA LEU A 1098 8.39 -7.00 -16.34
C LEU A 1098 9.83 -7.47 -16.55
N ASP A 1099 10.17 -8.69 -16.14
CA ASP A 1099 11.51 -9.25 -16.30
C ASP A 1099 11.85 -9.53 -17.77
N TYR A 1100 10.93 -10.11 -18.54
CA TYR A 1100 11.01 -10.25 -20.00
C TYR A 1100 11.12 -8.88 -20.69
N ILE A 1101 10.39 -7.86 -20.20
CA ILE A 1101 10.53 -6.49 -20.71
C ILE A 1101 11.96 -5.97 -20.45
N LYS A 1102 12.53 -6.21 -19.26
CA LYS A 1102 13.92 -5.82 -18.96
C LYS A 1102 14.90 -6.57 -19.87
N GLU A 1103 14.74 -7.87 -20.03
CA GLU A 1103 15.60 -8.69 -20.90
C GLU A 1103 15.57 -8.20 -22.34
N LEU A 1104 14.36 -7.97 -22.88
CA LEU A 1104 14.24 -7.38 -24.20
C LEU A 1104 14.89 -6.00 -24.26
N GLN A 1105 14.70 -5.14 -23.26
CA GLN A 1105 15.32 -3.81 -23.22
C GLN A 1105 16.85 -3.92 -23.25
N GLU A 1106 17.41 -4.91 -22.56
CA GLU A 1106 18.84 -5.20 -22.59
C GLU A 1106 19.29 -5.70 -23.97
N ASN A 1107 18.54 -6.59 -24.61
CA ASN A 1107 18.88 -7.11 -25.94
C ASN A 1107 18.82 -6.03 -27.03
N ALA A 1108 17.77 -5.23 -27.04
CA ALA A 1108 17.66 -4.06 -27.90
C ALA A 1108 18.79 -3.06 -27.66
N LYS A 1109 19.14 -2.79 -26.40
CA LYS A 1109 20.29 -1.94 -26.05
C LYS A 1109 21.62 -2.53 -26.56
N LYS A 1110 21.78 -3.85 -26.59
CA LYS A 1110 22.95 -4.53 -27.18
C LYS A 1110 22.99 -4.38 -28.70
N GLU A 1111 21.83 -4.40 -29.35
CA GLU A 1111 21.70 -4.32 -30.81
C GLU A 1111 21.65 -2.86 -31.33
N ASP A 1112 21.72 -1.85 -30.44
CA ASP A 1112 21.43 -0.43 -30.73
C ASP A 1112 20.05 -0.23 -31.40
N ILE A 1113 19.15 -1.17 -31.18
CA ILE A 1113 17.77 -1.14 -31.64
C ILE A 1113 16.94 -0.53 -30.52
N THR A 1114 15.98 0.31 -30.85
CA THR A 1114 15.05 0.81 -29.85
C THR A 1114 14.00 -0.28 -29.58
N LEU A 1115 13.95 -0.84 -28.37
CA LEU A 1115 12.91 -1.79 -28.03
C LEU A 1115 11.55 -1.10 -27.90
N TYR A 1116 10.51 -1.71 -28.44
CA TYR A 1116 9.15 -1.31 -28.12
C TYR A 1116 8.20 -2.49 -27.92
N LYS A 1117 7.45 -2.51 -26.81
CA LYS A 1117 6.36 -3.47 -26.58
C LYS A 1117 5.04 -2.76 -26.30
N SER A 1118 4.02 -3.17 -27.05
CA SER A 1118 2.66 -2.65 -27.07
C SER A 1118 1.92 -2.61 -25.71
N SER A 1119 2.30 -3.44 -24.75
CA SER A 1119 1.55 -3.46 -23.48
C SER A 1119 1.71 -2.22 -22.58
N MET A 1120 2.54 -1.23 -22.97
CA MET A 1120 2.91 -0.05 -22.18
C MET A 1120 2.41 1.30 -22.75
N TYR A 1121 1.50 1.34 -23.73
CA TYR A 1121 0.94 2.62 -24.26
C TYR A 1121 0.09 3.36 -23.22
N CYS A 1122 0.74 4.19 -22.41
CA CYS A 1122 0.05 5.20 -21.60
C CYS A 1122 0.46 6.63 -21.96
N SER A 1123 1.44 6.82 -22.84
CA SER A 1123 1.94 8.16 -23.22
C SER A 1123 2.10 8.32 -24.73
N LEU A 1124 1.98 9.58 -25.19
CA LEU A 1124 2.20 9.97 -26.59
C LEU A 1124 3.54 9.49 -27.12
N VAL A 1125 4.64 9.71 -26.41
CA VAL A 1125 5.98 9.29 -26.87
C VAL A 1125 6.10 7.78 -27.01
N SER A 1126 5.48 7.00 -26.14
CA SER A 1126 5.46 5.54 -26.29
C SER A 1126 4.75 5.15 -27.58
N LEU A 1127 3.65 5.82 -27.93
CA LEU A 1127 2.96 5.57 -29.18
C LEU A 1127 3.79 5.97 -30.40
N LEU A 1128 4.41 7.15 -30.40
CA LEU A 1128 5.25 7.61 -31.52
C LEU A 1128 6.46 6.69 -31.76
N ARG A 1129 7.05 6.13 -30.69
CA ARG A 1129 8.10 5.10 -30.78
C ARG A 1129 7.63 3.88 -31.52
N TYR A 1130 6.48 3.35 -31.11
CA TYR A 1130 5.89 2.18 -31.74
C TYR A 1130 5.71 2.38 -33.23
N VAL A 1131 5.16 3.53 -33.59
CA VAL A 1131 4.92 3.91 -34.97
C VAL A 1131 6.23 3.87 -35.75
N LYS A 1132 7.28 4.55 -35.28
CA LYS A 1132 8.54 4.59 -36.02
C LYS A 1132 9.25 3.24 -36.10
N ILE A 1133 9.31 2.49 -35.00
CA ILE A 1133 10.04 1.22 -34.92
C ILE A 1133 9.41 0.15 -35.82
N ASN A 1134 8.08 0.08 -35.83
CA ASN A 1134 7.36 -0.91 -36.62
C ASN A 1134 7.00 -0.39 -38.02
N LYS A 1135 7.55 0.79 -38.40
CA LYS A 1135 7.24 1.47 -39.67
C LYS A 1135 5.74 1.53 -39.93
N ILE A 1136 4.98 1.88 -38.89
CA ILE A 1136 3.53 2.01 -38.97
C ILE A 1136 3.23 3.27 -39.78
N PRO A 1137 2.46 3.18 -40.86
CA PRO A 1137 1.98 4.32 -41.62
C PRO A 1137 1.26 5.31 -40.71
N TYR A 1138 1.63 6.59 -40.78
CA TYR A 1138 1.05 7.62 -39.92
C TYR A 1138 0.91 8.99 -40.60
N LEU A 1139 0.01 9.81 -40.07
CA LEU A 1139 -0.23 11.18 -40.49
C LEU A 1139 -0.64 12.04 -39.28
N PHE A 1140 -0.03 13.22 -39.16
CA PHE A 1140 -0.49 14.26 -38.24
C PHE A 1140 -1.34 15.27 -39.01
N CYS A 1141 -2.51 15.62 -38.46
CA CYS A 1141 -3.38 16.61 -39.07
C CYS A 1141 -4.24 17.32 -38.02
N LYS A 1142 -4.64 18.54 -38.33
CA LYS A 1142 -5.68 19.27 -37.58
C LYS A 1142 -7.03 19.13 -38.26
N ASP A 1143 -7.00 19.27 -39.59
CA ASP A 1143 -8.15 19.11 -40.44
C ASP A 1143 -8.03 17.78 -41.17
N ILE A 1144 -8.75 16.80 -40.63
CA ILE A 1144 -8.79 15.47 -41.21
C ILE A 1144 -9.46 15.57 -42.57
N LYS A 1145 -8.68 15.30 -43.61
CA LYS A 1145 -9.20 15.13 -44.97
C LYS A 1145 -9.70 13.69 -45.10
N LEU A 1146 -10.98 13.55 -45.43
CA LEU A 1146 -11.57 12.23 -45.68
C LEU A 1146 -10.89 11.56 -46.89
N PRO A 1147 -10.73 10.24 -46.88
CA PRO A 1147 -10.38 9.50 -48.08
C PRO A 1147 -11.43 9.78 -49.18
N LYS A 1148 -10.99 10.01 -50.42
CA LYS A 1148 -11.92 10.01 -51.57
C LYS A 1148 -12.49 8.61 -51.75
N GLU A 1149 -13.69 8.50 -52.32
CA GLU A 1149 -14.22 7.22 -52.82
C GLU A 1149 -13.17 6.60 -53.76
N ASN A 1150 -12.79 5.34 -53.52
CA ASN A 1150 -11.66 4.62 -54.15
C ASN A 1150 -10.22 4.89 -53.64
N THR A 1151 -10.07 4.84 -52.31
CA THR A 1151 -9.11 3.93 -51.64
C THR A 1151 -7.60 4.18 -51.73
N GLU A 1152 -7.12 5.41 -51.51
CA GLU A 1152 -5.71 5.62 -51.18
C GLU A 1152 -5.58 6.73 -50.13
N MET A 1153 -5.09 6.39 -48.93
CA MET A 1153 -4.68 7.38 -47.94
C MET A 1153 -3.19 7.65 -48.10
N ILE A 1154 -2.83 8.92 -48.26
CA ILE A 1154 -1.44 9.36 -48.29
C ILE A 1154 -0.99 9.57 -46.84
N PHE A 1155 -0.26 8.58 -46.32
CA PHE A 1155 0.48 8.74 -45.07
C PHE A 1155 1.84 9.38 -45.37
N LYS A 1156 2.57 9.80 -44.34
CA LYS A 1156 3.87 10.49 -44.53
C LYS A 1156 4.89 9.69 -45.31
N GLU A 1157 4.93 8.38 -45.09
CA GLU A 1157 5.97 7.51 -45.64
C GLU A 1157 5.51 6.78 -46.91
N GLU A 1158 4.19 6.58 -47.09
CA GLU A 1158 3.65 5.81 -48.20
C GLU A 1158 2.14 6.06 -48.41
N GLN A 1159 1.68 5.74 -49.62
CA GLN A 1159 0.27 5.76 -49.99
C GLN A 1159 -0.29 4.35 -49.82
N ILE A 1160 -1.37 4.22 -49.03
CA ILE A 1160 -1.92 2.92 -48.65
C ILE A 1160 -3.38 2.82 -49.00
N LYS A 1161 -3.71 1.68 -49.60
CA LYS A 1161 -5.07 1.24 -49.84
C LYS A 1161 -5.65 0.62 -48.57
N ILE A 1162 -6.57 1.32 -47.91
CA ILE A 1162 -7.29 0.80 -46.75
C ILE A 1162 -8.44 -0.09 -47.23
N THR A 1163 -8.43 -1.38 -46.83
CA THR A 1163 -9.46 -2.37 -47.21
C THR A 1163 -9.98 -3.14 -46.02
N PHE A 1164 -11.26 -3.47 -46.03
CA PHE A 1164 -11.83 -4.45 -45.11
C PHE A 1164 -11.41 -5.87 -45.47
N GLN A 1165 -10.99 -6.65 -44.47
CA GLN A 1165 -10.65 -8.07 -44.62
C GLN A 1165 -11.83 -8.95 -44.23
N ASP A 1166 -11.98 -10.11 -44.87
CA ASP A 1166 -13.09 -11.03 -44.56
C ASP A 1166 -12.90 -11.73 -43.21
N LYS A 1167 -11.65 -12.09 -42.83
CA LYS A 1167 -11.34 -12.73 -41.53
C LYS A 1167 -9.92 -12.42 -41.06
N LEU A 1168 -9.73 -12.35 -39.74
CA LEU A 1168 -8.41 -12.37 -39.09
C LEU A 1168 -8.04 -13.81 -38.70
N ASN A 1169 -7.15 -14.46 -39.47
CA ASN A 1169 -6.64 -15.79 -39.14
C ASN A 1169 -5.64 -15.71 -37.97
N SER A 1170 -6.11 -15.88 -36.74
CA SER A 1170 -5.25 -15.91 -35.53
C SER A 1170 -5.57 -17.04 -34.55
N ARG A 1171 -6.49 -17.94 -34.92
CA ARG A 1171 -6.92 -19.06 -34.07
C ARG A 1171 -6.05 -20.28 -34.28
N ILE A 1172 -5.73 -20.94 -33.16
CA ILE A 1172 -5.04 -22.23 -33.13
C ILE A 1172 -6.05 -23.25 -32.61
N HIS A 1173 -6.50 -24.13 -33.49
CA HIS A 1173 -7.40 -25.23 -33.12
C HIS A 1173 -6.63 -26.31 -32.33
N ASP A 1174 -7.31 -26.96 -31.40
CA ASP A 1174 -6.80 -28.10 -30.61
C ASP A 1174 -5.54 -27.82 -29.77
N PHE A 1175 -5.37 -26.59 -29.29
CA PHE A 1175 -4.24 -26.23 -28.45
C PHE A 1175 -4.36 -26.83 -27.04
N ASN A 1176 -3.42 -27.70 -26.65
CA ASN A 1176 -3.35 -28.23 -25.28
C ASN A 1176 -2.71 -27.22 -24.33
N TRP A 1177 -3.53 -26.34 -23.75
CA TRP A 1177 -3.09 -25.31 -22.81
C TRP A 1177 -2.63 -25.89 -21.47
N TYR A 1178 -3.27 -26.96 -20.99
CA TYR A 1178 -2.97 -27.55 -19.69
C TYR A 1178 -1.67 -28.37 -19.66
N GLY A 1179 -1.22 -28.88 -20.82
CA GLY A 1179 -0.02 -29.70 -20.93
C GLY A 1179 -0.07 -30.93 -20.02
N GLU A 1180 0.93 -31.09 -19.16
CA GLU A 1180 1.03 -32.20 -18.19
C GLU A 1180 -0.02 -32.14 -17.06
N TYR A 1181 -0.65 -30.98 -16.85
CA TYR A 1181 -1.64 -30.79 -15.79
C TYR A 1181 -3.07 -31.09 -16.24
N LYS A 1182 -3.27 -31.53 -17.49
CA LYS A 1182 -4.59 -31.88 -18.01
C LYS A 1182 -5.15 -33.10 -17.27
N LYS A 1183 -6.41 -33.03 -16.87
CA LYS A 1183 -7.14 -34.17 -16.32
C LYS A 1183 -7.22 -35.26 -17.39
N LYS A 1184 -6.69 -36.44 -17.06
CA LYS A 1184 -6.75 -37.62 -17.93
C LYS A 1184 -8.16 -38.17 -18.05
#